data_AF-A0A937I3H8-F1
#
_entry.id   AF-A0A937I3H8-F1
#
_cell.length_a   1.000
_cell.length_b   1.000
_cell.length_c   1.000
_cell.angle_alpha   90.00
_cell.angle_beta   90.00
_cell.angle_gamma   90.00
#
_symmetry.space_group_name_H-M   'P 1'
#
loop_
_entity.id
_entity.type
_entity.pdbx_description
1 polymer ?
#
loop_
_entity_poly.entity_id
_entity_poly.type
_entity_poly.pdbx_seq_one_letter_code
_entity_poly.pdbx_strand_id
1 'polypeptide(L)'
;MAGSRGLPTMVARLTLLLITLLCLPLALQAQGLFYPEARSGGNYMHNFYFPPAPSSTPWAPDWSPDGEWIAVAMHGSIWKVDPQTGVAYELTYSEAYHSSPDWSPDGRYIVFTADYEHQRIQLELLDTESGEITRLTDDTAVYTDPVFSPDGSRIAYVSTNPNGYFNLYIRDFADGDWAGDPVAVSADNDYGRNRLYFGNWDMHITPSWFPNGEELLVVSNRNVPLGSGNVLRVPAIENGITQATTVLAEQTLYRHRPDVSIDGKRFIYTSTRGSADQYNNLYVQPTTGGEPYKMTFYTHDAFHPRWSPDGEWIAFISNEPGVSQLKLLETYGGKLVSVDITEHHYKRPMGVLKVRVTESGHPEPIHHRVHLTASDGKLYTPLSAYARASGRGDLIFHNPGEFSLQLPVGEAELTFVKGFEFFPQTISADIEEGEVTELQVSLKRLTDMGAKGWYNASTHVHANYAGNLHNTLGNLMMMSRAEDQDLVLEQVANKDNRILDYHYFEAGGNAHSVSEPDQIVVVGQEYRPPFYGHIFMFGLSEHLISPFVTGYEGTAIESLYPSNTDMMMKAKAQGAVTGYVHPYNGDNDPLLGNLGGGKGFMVDAALGATDALEWSDANRAGFFPLYAAWNNGLRVTATGGEDSISSLHRSKLLGSVRTYVYTGSQGLGMHAWFDAMKRGRAFVSSGPLLEFSAGEALPGDTVSLPAGGGDVSLKGWLRSVTELESLMLICNGQEIERFSLGRNGMSYDLDYRLEVERSGWCHLRTEGVPEHRFPLDVAYTQAFTNPIWFQVGDEPIRNPESASYGLRWIDRLQELAEAWPDWRSEAEKDHVYGQFDAAREVYRANLGQ
;
A
#
# COMPACT_ATOMS: atom_id res chain seq x y z
N MET A 1 -15.46 80.12 -14.86
CA MET A 1 -16.38 80.01 -16.02
C MET A 1 -15.60 79.49 -17.21
N ALA A 2 -16.07 78.38 -17.79
CA ALA A 2 -15.69 77.77 -19.08
C ALA A 2 -14.20 77.37 -19.25
N GLY A 3 -13.83 76.21 -19.80
CA GLY A 3 -14.58 75.16 -20.47
C GLY A 3 -13.65 73.98 -20.80
N SER A 4 -14.26 72.82 -20.97
CA SER A 4 -13.70 71.50 -21.26
C SER A 4 -12.66 71.40 -22.38
N ARG A 5 -11.72 70.45 -22.26
CA ARG A 5 -11.65 69.19 -23.05
C ARG A 5 -10.38 68.38 -22.72
N GLY A 6 -10.55 67.06 -22.54
CA GLY A 6 -9.51 66.05 -22.75
C GLY A 6 -9.11 65.21 -21.52
N LEU A 7 -9.90 64.17 -21.20
CA LEU A 7 -9.41 63.00 -20.46
C LEU A 7 -8.92 61.95 -21.48
N PRO A 8 -7.77 61.29 -21.26
CA PRO A 8 -7.44 60.06 -21.94
C PRO A 8 -8.01 58.84 -21.19
N THR A 9 -8.33 57.84 -21.98
CA THR A 9 -8.85 56.51 -21.66
C THR A 9 -8.04 55.76 -20.59
N MET A 10 -8.71 55.37 -19.50
CA MET A 10 -8.24 54.32 -18.59
C MET A 10 -8.59 52.94 -19.16
N VAL A 11 -7.57 52.15 -19.45
CA VAL A 11 -7.69 50.69 -19.57
C VAL A 11 -7.53 50.12 -18.17
N ALA A 12 -8.62 49.57 -17.62
CA ALA A 12 -8.58 48.81 -16.39
C ALA A 12 -7.91 47.45 -16.66
N ARG A 13 -6.72 47.23 -16.10
CA ARG A 13 -6.17 45.88 -15.91
C ARG A 13 -6.57 45.43 -14.51
N LEU A 14 -7.58 44.56 -14.45
CA LEU A 14 -7.83 43.70 -13.28
C LEU A 14 -6.61 42.79 -13.12
N THR A 15 -5.92 42.89 -11.99
CA THR A 15 -4.92 41.92 -11.56
C THR A 15 -5.68 40.66 -11.13
N LEU A 16 -5.71 39.66 -12.00
CA LEU A 16 -6.22 38.32 -11.69
C LEU A 16 -5.18 37.64 -10.78
N LEU A 17 -5.54 37.44 -9.50
CA LEU A 17 -4.79 36.60 -8.58
C LEU A 17 -4.98 35.15 -9.05
N LEU A 18 -4.07 34.65 -9.89
CA LEU A 18 -4.00 33.23 -10.24
C LEU A 18 -3.55 32.48 -8.99
N ILE A 19 -4.50 31.89 -8.26
CA ILE A 19 -4.20 30.81 -7.34
C ILE A 19 -3.95 29.58 -8.20
N THR A 20 -2.70 29.38 -8.61
CA THR A 20 -2.19 28.10 -9.10
C THR A 20 -2.10 27.14 -7.91
N LEU A 21 -3.20 26.49 -7.56
CA LEU A 21 -3.15 25.24 -6.81
C LEU A 21 -2.76 24.15 -7.81
N LEU A 22 -1.47 23.82 -7.85
CA LEU A 22 -0.93 22.69 -8.57
C LEU A 22 -1.63 21.40 -8.12
N CYS A 23 -2.23 20.69 -9.07
CA CYS A 23 -2.61 19.29 -8.91
C CYS A 23 -1.34 18.45 -8.71
N LEU A 24 -0.95 18.22 -7.47
CA LEU A 24 0.02 17.18 -7.12
C LEU A 24 -0.70 15.82 -7.14
N PRO A 25 -0.07 14.74 -7.66
CA PRO A 25 -0.65 13.40 -7.60
C PRO A 25 -0.84 12.96 -6.15
N LEU A 26 -1.85 12.14 -5.84
CA LEU A 26 -2.19 11.72 -4.47
C LEU A 26 -1.08 10.98 -3.71
N ALA A 27 -0.03 10.49 -4.39
CA ALA A 27 1.20 10.06 -3.73
C ALA A 27 1.82 11.19 -2.87
N LEU A 28 1.65 12.46 -3.27
CA LEU A 28 1.99 13.66 -2.51
C LEU A 28 0.88 14.14 -1.55
N GLN A 29 -0.39 13.80 -1.76
CA GLN A 29 -1.43 14.11 -0.76
C GLN A 29 -1.43 13.12 0.41
N ALA A 30 -1.04 11.86 0.19
CA ALA A 30 -0.78 10.88 1.26
C ALA A 30 0.49 11.21 2.05
N GLN A 31 1.47 11.91 1.45
CA GLN A 31 2.65 12.45 2.17
C GLN A 31 2.27 13.48 3.23
N GLY A 32 1.21 14.27 3.04
CA GLY A 32 0.81 15.32 3.99
C GLY A 32 0.28 14.83 5.35
N LEU A 33 0.03 13.51 5.50
CA LEU A 33 -0.46 12.92 6.76
C LEU A 33 0.65 12.39 7.67
N PHE A 34 1.80 11.98 7.10
CA PHE A 34 2.86 11.29 7.83
C PHE A 34 4.22 11.90 7.48
N TYR A 35 4.95 12.33 8.51
CA TYR A 35 6.25 12.99 8.44
C TYR A 35 6.23 14.25 7.56
N PRO A 36 5.40 15.27 7.88
CA PRO A 36 5.17 16.44 7.03
C PRO A 36 6.42 17.28 6.71
N GLU A 37 7.49 17.17 7.52
CA GLU A 37 8.77 17.86 7.27
C GLU A 37 9.67 17.13 6.25
N ALA A 38 9.34 15.90 5.85
CA ALA A 38 10.03 15.22 4.76
C ALA A 38 9.44 15.66 3.41
N ARG A 39 10.25 16.35 2.58
CA ARG A 39 9.87 16.82 1.23
C ARG A 39 10.03 15.77 0.14
N SER A 40 10.54 14.60 0.50
CA SER A 40 10.77 13.47 -0.40
C SER A 40 10.45 12.16 0.33
N GLY A 41 10.20 11.09 -0.41
CA GLY A 41 9.70 9.83 0.17
C GLY A 41 8.18 9.82 0.30
N GLY A 42 7.55 8.65 0.11
CA GLY A 42 6.12 8.45 0.25
C GLY A 42 5.84 7.09 0.88
N ASN A 43 4.61 6.56 0.76
CA ASN A 43 4.21 5.32 1.46
C ASN A 43 5.22 4.15 1.32
N TYR A 44 5.75 3.95 0.11
CA TYR A 44 6.76 2.92 -0.15
C TYR A 44 8.05 3.18 0.61
N MET A 45 8.60 4.39 0.51
CA MET A 45 9.82 4.76 1.21
C MET A 45 9.63 4.62 2.73
N HIS A 46 8.53 5.14 3.29
CA HIS A 46 8.27 5.05 4.74
C HIS A 46 8.22 3.59 5.21
N ASN A 47 7.56 2.69 4.48
CA ASN A 47 7.52 1.25 4.82
C ASN A 47 8.87 0.53 4.66
N PHE A 48 9.74 1.01 3.77
CA PHE A 48 11.01 0.35 3.46
C PHE A 48 12.17 0.88 4.28
N TYR A 49 12.14 2.16 4.64
CA TYR A 49 13.25 2.87 5.24
C TYR A 49 13.06 3.16 6.73
N PHE A 50 11.92 3.74 7.09
CA PHE A 50 11.64 4.12 8.46
C PHE A 50 11.40 2.88 9.32
N PRO A 51 11.72 2.99 10.61
CA PRO A 51 11.36 1.94 11.56
C PRO A 51 9.88 1.58 11.47
N PRO A 52 9.52 0.30 11.56
CA PRO A 52 8.12 -0.05 11.68
C PRO A 52 7.60 0.36 13.05
N ALA A 53 6.43 0.98 13.08
CA ALA A 53 5.62 1.10 14.29
C ALA A 53 4.25 0.48 13.99
N PRO A 54 3.65 -0.32 14.89
CA PRO A 54 4.19 -1.18 15.98
C PRO A 54 4.79 -2.53 15.48
N SER A 55 5.68 -3.16 16.26
CA SER A 55 6.16 -4.54 16.04
C SER A 55 6.03 -5.41 17.31
N SER A 56 5.75 -6.71 17.16
CA SER A 56 5.67 -7.69 18.26
C SER A 56 6.91 -8.56 18.40
N THR A 57 7.83 -8.53 17.44
CA THR A 57 9.03 -9.36 17.40
C THR A 57 10.29 -8.52 17.17
N PRO A 58 11.49 -9.07 17.46
CA PRO A 58 12.75 -8.34 17.36
C PRO A 58 13.03 -7.77 15.97
N TRP A 59 13.51 -6.53 15.93
CA TRP A 59 13.92 -5.83 14.72
C TRP A 59 15.20 -4.99 14.96
N ALA A 60 15.91 -4.64 13.88
CA ALA A 60 17.10 -3.77 13.91
C ALA A 60 18.12 -4.17 15.00
N PRO A 61 18.77 -5.35 14.86
CA PRO A 61 19.70 -5.83 15.86
C PRO A 61 20.96 -4.97 15.89
N ASP A 62 21.57 -4.86 17.06
CA ASP A 62 22.93 -4.35 17.23
C ASP A 62 23.64 -5.05 18.39
N TRP A 63 24.91 -5.41 18.21
CA TRP A 63 25.65 -6.16 19.23
C TRP A 63 26.14 -5.24 20.33
N SER A 64 26.06 -5.70 21.58
CA SER A 64 26.83 -5.06 22.65
C SER A 64 28.32 -5.19 22.35
N PRO A 65 29.17 -4.23 22.78
CA PRO A 65 30.61 -4.24 22.47
C PRO A 65 31.37 -5.48 22.99
N ASP A 66 30.85 -6.11 24.05
CA ASP A 66 31.38 -7.36 24.61
C ASP A 66 30.91 -8.63 23.86
N GLY A 67 29.94 -8.50 22.95
CA GLY A 67 29.35 -9.61 22.20
C GLY A 67 28.40 -10.50 22.99
N GLU A 68 28.06 -10.16 24.25
CA GLU A 68 27.20 -10.98 25.10
C GLU A 68 25.70 -10.77 24.84
N TRP A 69 25.31 -9.59 24.36
CA TRP A 69 23.92 -9.18 24.18
C TRP A 69 23.67 -8.62 22.79
N ILE A 70 22.41 -8.66 22.36
CA ILE A 70 21.95 -7.99 21.14
C ILE A 70 20.83 -7.03 21.51
N ALA A 71 21.02 -5.73 21.25
CA ALA A 71 19.96 -4.75 21.34
C ALA A 71 19.02 -4.89 20.14
N VAL A 72 17.71 -4.83 20.37
CA VAL A 72 16.67 -4.94 19.34
C VAL A 72 15.51 -3.99 19.64
N ALA A 73 14.77 -3.60 18.62
CA ALA A 73 13.47 -2.95 18.75
C ALA A 73 12.35 -4.01 18.80
N MET A 74 11.47 -3.92 19.80
CA MET A 74 10.33 -4.84 19.97
C MET A 74 9.28 -4.20 20.90
N HIS A 75 7.98 -4.36 20.64
CA HIS A 75 6.89 -3.76 21.44
C HIS A 75 7.00 -2.23 21.63
N GLY A 76 7.58 -1.52 20.65
CA GLY A 76 7.80 -0.08 20.72
C GLY A 76 8.87 0.37 21.72
N SER A 77 9.73 -0.54 22.17
CA SER A 77 10.83 -0.31 23.11
C SER A 77 12.14 -0.88 22.55
N ILE A 78 13.28 -0.43 23.08
CA ILE A 78 14.57 -1.12 22.94
C ILE A 78 14.69 -2.18 24.02
N TRP A 79 15.14 -3.37 23.62
CA TRP A 79 15.39 -4.53 24.47
C TRP A 79 16.83 -5.00 24.28
N LYS A 80 17.41 -5.64 25.29
CA LYS A 80 18.58 -6.51 25.11
C LYS A 80 18.15 -7.98 25.17
N VAL A 81 18.67 -8.78 24.25
CA VAL A 81 18.38 -10.21 24.11
C VAL A 81 19.66 -11.00 24.31
N ASP A 82 19.60 -12.03 25.13
CA ASP A 82 20.66 -13.04 25.22
C ASP A 82 20.54 -13.95 23.97
N PRO A 83 21.53 -13.96 23.06
CA PRO A 83 21.47 -14.75 21.83
C PRO A 83 21.50 -16.28 22.06
N GLN A 84 21.91 -16.73 23.24
CA GLN A 84 22.00 -18.16 23.58
C GLN A 84 20.69 -18.69 24.20
N THR A 85 20.03 -17.88 25.02
CA THR A 85 18.84 -18.32 25.79
C THR A 85 17.53 -17.73 25.27
N GLY A 86 17.58 -16.61 24.54
CA GLY A 86 16.38 -15.90 24.07
C GLY A 86 15.68 -15.07 25.14
N VAL A 87 16.27 -14.95 26.34
CA VAL A 87 15.72 -14.09 27.41
C VAL A 87 15.92 -12.63 27.03
N ALA A 88 14.85 -11.83 27.12
CA ALA A 88 14.84 -10.42 26.74
C ALA A 88 14.52 -9.50 27.93
N TYR A 89 15.30 -8.42 28.07
CA TYR A 89 15.09 -7.36 29.06
C TYR A 89 14.77 -6.04 28.38
N GLU A 90 13.64 -5.43 28.75
CA GLU A 90 13.26 -4.11 28.24
C GLU A 90 14.16 -3.03 28.84
N LEU A 91 14.75 -2.20 28.00
CA LEU A 91 15.69 -1.15 28.40
C LEU A 91 15.05 0.23 28.45
N THR A 92 14.11 0.50 27.54
CA THR A 92 13.43 1.79 27.42
C THR A 92 11.92 1.63 27.53
N TYR A 93 11.21 2.68 27.98
CA TYR A 93 9.74 2.72 27.92
C TYR A 93 9.26 4.17 27.89
N SER A 94 8.45 4.51 26.89
CA SER A 94 7.87 5.84 26.68
C SER A 94 6.57 5.73 25.84
N GLU A 95 5.94 6.85 25.49
CA GLU A 95 4.84 6.92 24.53
C GLU A 95 5.29 6.68 23.06
N ALA A 96 6.54 7.00 22.73
CA ALA A 96 7.09 6.87 21.38
C ALA A 96 7.38 5.41 21.02
N TYR A 97 7.46 5.13 19.71
CA TYR A 97 7.97 3.84 19.21
C TYR A 97 9.48 3.93 19.00
N HIS A 98 10.24 3.21 19.82
CA HIS A 98 11.71 3.21 19.74
C HIS A 98 12.24 2.18 18.74
N SER A 99 13.30 2.52 18.00
CA SER A 99 13.97 1.60 17.07
C SER A 99 15.39 2.00 16.69
N SER A 100 16.03 1.21 15.82
CA SER A 100 17.39 1.40 15.30
C SER A 100 18.40 1.74 16.40
N PRO A 101 18.58 0.86 17.41
CA PRO A 101 19.59 1.05 18.44
C PRO A 101 21.01 0.93 17.88
N ASP A 102 21.95 1.67 18.48
CA ASP A 102 23.38 1.55 18.24
C ASP A 102 24.14 1.76 19.56
N TRP A 103 24.95 0.78 19.95
CA TRP A 103 25.74 0.83 21.18
C TRP A 103 26.96 1.74 21.02
N SER A 104 27.25 2.53 22.06
CA SER A 104 28.56 3.18 22.15
C SER A 104 29.67 2.13 22.31
N PRO A 105 30.88 2.37 21.79
CA PRO A 105 31.98 1.39 21.86
C PRO A 105 32.40 0.99 23.28
N ASP A 106 32.12 1.84 24.28
CA ASP A 106 32.37 1.57 25.69
C ASP A 106 31.20 0.85 26.39
N GLY A 107 30.09 0.62 25.69
CA GLY A 107 28.89 -0.03 26.21
C GLY A 107 28.06 0.83 27.15
N ARG A 108 28.44 2.08 27.40
CA ARG A 108 27.76 2.95 28.37
C ARG A 108 26.43 3.48 27.85
N TYR A 109 26.33 3.75 26.55
CA TYR A 109 25.18 4.39 25.94
C TYR A 109 24.59 3.56 24.80
N ILE A 110 23.30 3.76 24.55
CA ILE A 110 22.63 3.32 23.31
C ILE A 110 21.93 4.53 22.71
N VAL A 111 22.29 4.91 21.48
CA VAL A 111 21.53 5.89 20.70
C VAL A 111 20.45 5.17 19.92
N PHE A 112 19.26 5.75 19.82
CA PHE A 112 18.14 5.14 19.10
C PHE A 112 17.22 6.22 18.51
N THR A 113 16.34 5.76 17.64
CA THR A 113 15.28 6.59 17.02
C THR A 113 13.98 6.46 17.80
N ALA A 114 13.25 7.56 17.98
CA ALA A 114 11.94 7.60 18.61
C ALA A 114 10.89 8.21 17.66
N ASP A 115 9.94 7.40 17.20
CA ASP A 115 8.83 7.83 16.35
C ASP A 115 7.63 8.30 17.19
N TYR A 116 7.27 9.57 17.04
CA TYR A 116 6.12 10.20 17.68
C TYR A 116 4.96 10.28 16.68
N GLU A 117 4.14 9.22 16.68
CA GLU A 117 2.88 9.12 15.93
C GLU A 117 3.03 9.36 14.41
N HIS A 118 4.16 8.96 13.84
CA HIS A 118 4.48 9.17 12.43
C HIS A 118 4.46 10.65 12.01
N GLN A 119 4.62 11.58 12.95
CA GLN A 119 4.74 13.02 12.67
C GLN A 119 6.19 13.45 12.60
N ARG A 120 7.02 12.89 13.48
CA ARG A 120 8.46 13.20 13.58
C ARG A 120 9.22 11.99 14.13
N ILE A 121 10.49 11.89 13.78
CA ILE A 121 11.41 10.87 14.34
C ILE A 121 12.57 11.60 14.96
N GLN A 122 12.86 11.34 16.24
CA GLN A 122 13.91 12.03 17.01
C GLN A 122 15.03 11.06 17.40
N LEU A 123 16.21 11.59 17.72
CA LEU A 123 17.29 10.82 18.32
C LEU A 123 17.22 10.95 19.84
N GLU A 124 17.27 9.81 20.52
CA GLU A 124 17.31 9.71 21.97
C GLU A 124 18.46 8.79 22.39
N LEU A 125 18.89 8.95 23.63
CA LEU A 125 20.04 8.28 24.20
C LEU A 125 19.63 7.61 25.52
N LEU A 126 19.95 6.33 25.67
CA LEU A 126 19.86 5.60 26.93
C LEU A 126 21.24 5.54 27.58
N ASP A 127 21.37 5.96 28.83
CA ASP A 127 22.48 5.57 29.70
C ASP A 127 22.19 4.20 30.31
N THR A 128 23.04 3.22 30.01
CA THR A 128 22.81 1.82 30.37
C THR A 128 23.12 1.50 31.84
N GLU A 129 23.88 2.37 32.51
CA GLU A 129 24.16 2.24 33.95
C GLU A 129 23.02 2.81 34.78
N SER A 130 22.53 4.02 34.43
CA SER A 130 21.47 4.69 35.19
C SER A 130 20.06 4.28 34.74
N GLY A 131 19.90 3.86 33.49
CA GLY A 131 18.60 3.63 32.85
C GLY A 131 17.87 4.91 32.42
N GLU A 132 18.53 6.07 32.48
CA GLU A 132 17.97 7.37 32.09
C GLU A 132 17.93 7.53 30.57
N ILE A 133 16.88 8.18 30.06
CA ILE A 133 16.72 8.51 28.64
C ILE A 133 16.80 10.01 28.46
N THR A 134 17.70 10.47 27.58
CA THR A 134 17.87 11.88 27.22
C THR A 134 17.56 12.09 25.74
N ARG A 135 16.83 13.15 25.40
CA ARG A 135 16.59 13.54 24.02
C ARG A 135 17.79 14.29 23.47
N LEU A 136 18.35 13.79 22.38
CA LEU A 136 19.41 14.46 21.64
C LEU A 136 18.82 15.46 20.62
N THR A 137 17.63 15.19 20.10
CA THR A 137 16.90 16.11 19.22
C THR A 137 15.47 16.28 19.72
N ASP A 138 14.89 17.47 19.54
CA ASP A 138 13.49 17.74 19.89
C ASP A 138 12.90 18.85 19.01
N ASP A 139 12.80 18.59 17.71
CA ASP A 139 12.15 19.48 16.74
C ASP A 139 11.12 18.72 15.89
N THR A 140 10.68 19.28 14.76
CA THR A 140 9.69 18.68 13.85
C THR A 140 10.29 17.80 12.76
N ALA A 141 11.62 17.77 12.63
CA ALA A 141 12.29 17.05 11.56
C ALA A 141 12.31 15.53 11.79
N VAL A 142 12.80 14.82 10.78
CA VAL A 142 13.03 13.39 10.83
C VAL A 142 14.52 13.14 11.00
N TYR A 143 14.90 12.40 12.03
CA TYR A 143 16.24 11.90 12.29
C TYR A 143 16.26 10.37 12.26
N THR A 144 17.20 9.78 11.51
CA THR A 144 17.28 8.32 11.30
C THR A 144 18.71 7.82 11.25
N ASP A 145 18.88 6.50 11.37
CA ASP A 145 20.16 5.77 11.27
C ASP A 145 21.32 6.38 12.11
N PRO A 146 21.14 6.58 13.43
CA PRO A 146 22.23 7.02 14.28
C PRO A 146 23.28 5.90 14.44
N VAL A 147 24.57 6.24 14.31
CA VAL A 147 25.68 5.30 14.54
C VAL A 147 26.88 6.01 15.22
N PHE A 148 27.36 5.45 16.32
CA PHE A 148 28.56 5.92 17.01
C PHE A 148 29.82 5.71 16.16
N SER A 149 30.76 6.65 16.23
CA SER A 149 32.10 6.45 15.70
C SER A 149 32.82 5.36 16.51
N PRO A 150 33.83 4.66 15.95
CA PRO A 150 34.51 3.55 16.63
C PRO A 150 35.21 3.94 17.94
N ASP A 151 35.49 5.23 18.14
CA ASP A 151 36.08 5.80 19.35
C ASP A 151 35.04 6.41 20.31
N GLY A 152 33.75 6.42 19.93
CA GLY A 152 32.64 6.97 20.71
C GLY A 152 32.57 8.50 20.77
N SER A 153 33.46 9.22 20.07
CA SER A 153 33.56 10.67 20.16
C SER A 153 32.58 11.43 19.27
N ARG A 154 31.93 10.75 18.31
CA ARG A 154 30.99 11.32 17.35
C ARG A 154 29.83 10.36 17.10
N ILE A 155 28.72 10.91 16.63
CA ILE A 155 27.59 10.15 16.07
C ILE A 155 27.35 10.63 14.64
N ALA A 156 27.24 9.70 13.69
CA ALA A 156 26.71 9.96 12.36
C ALA A 156 25.20 9.71 12.35
N TYR A 157 24.43 10.53 11.63
CA TYR A 157 22.98 10.37 11.53
C TYR A 157 22.45 11.02 10.24
N VAL A 158 21.24 10.60 9.84
CA VAL A 158 20.51 11.18 8.71
C VAL A 158 19.46 12.15 9.23
N SER A 159 19.33 13.33 8.62
CA SER A 159 18.31 14.31 8.98
C SER A 159 17.65 14.97 7.77
N THR A 160 16.38 15.34 7.92
CA THR A 160 15.67 16.25 7.00
C THR A 160 15.87 17.72 7.34
N ASN A 161 16.40 18.06 8.52
CA ASN A 161 16.67 19.44 8.92
C ASN A 161 17.89 19.99 8.14
N PRO A 162 17.87 21.22 7.58
CA PRO A 162 16.78 22.21 7.61
C PRO A 162 15.88 22.23 6.37
N ASN A 163 16.20 21.51 5.31
CA ASN A 163 15.61 21.74 3.99
C ASN A 163 14.52 20.75 3.59
N GLY A 164 14.29 19.70 4.39
CA GLY A 164 13.31 18.63 4.16
C GLY A 164 13.83 17.43 3.38
N TYR A 165 15.12 17.35 3.07
CA TYR A 165 15.74 16.25 2.30
C TYR A 165 16.74 15.47 3.16
N PHE A 166 16.85 14.16 2.90
CA PHE A 166 17.65 13.23 3.70
C PHE A 166 19.15 13.42 3.45
N ASN A 167 19.79 14.13 4.37
CA ASN A 167 21.23 14.39 4.36
C ASN A 167 21.94 13.75 5.55
N LEU A 168 23.22 13.47 5.36
CA LEU A 168 24.11 12.87 6.32
C LEU A 168 24.87 13.94 7.10
N TYR A 169 24.85 13.79 8.42
CA TYR A 169 25.55 14.64 9.37
C TYR A 169 26.42 13.79 10.27
N ILE A 170 27.50 14.40 10.78
CA ILE A 170 28.25 13.90 11.93
C ILE A 170 28.26 15.01 12.99
N ARG A 171 28.24 14.64 14.27
CA ARG A 171 28.33 15.59 15.37
C ARG A 171 29.15 15.02 16.51
N ASP A 172 29.93 15.87 17.16
CA ASP A 172 30.70 15.45 18.33
C ASP A 172 29.75 15.09 19.48
N PHE A 173 30.18 14.13 20.29
CA PHE A 173 29.42 13.58 21.39
C PHE A 173 30.34 13.43 22.61
N ALA A 174 29.89 13.92 23.76
CA ALA A 174 30.62 13.82 25.01
C ALA A 174 29.65 13.89 26.19
N ASP A 175 29.95 13.14 27.25
CA ASP A 175 29.24 13.19 28.53
C ASP A 175 27.69 13.02 28.42
N GLY A 176 27.22 12.21 27.46
CA GLY A 176 25.80 11.90 27.29
C GLY A 176 25.00 12.92 26.49
N ASP A 177 25.65 13.88 25.82
CA ASP A 177 24.97 14.91 25.01
C ASP A 177 25.82 15.32 23.81
N TRP A 178 25.25 16.15 22.94
CA TRP A 178 25.94 16.78 21.84
C TRP A 178 27.06 17.72 22.29
N ALA A 179 28.22 17.57 21.68
CA ALA A 179 29.28 18.55 21.70
C ALA A 179 29.36 19.25 20.33
N GLY A 180 29.57 20.57 20.33
CA GLY A 180 29.75 21.35 19.09
C GLY A 180 28.54 21.38 18.15
N ASP A 181 28.78 21.90 16.95
CA ASP A 181 27.80 22.03 15.88
C ASP A 181 27.84 20.81 14.93
N PRO A 182 26.71 20.43 14.31
CA PRO A 182 26.69 19.35 13.34
C PRO A 182 27.47 19.71 12.08
N VAL A 183 28.22 18.75 11.55
CA VAL A 183 28.97 18.83 10.29
C VAL A 183 28.19 18.09 9.20
N ALA A 184 27.77 18.82 8.16
CA ALA A 184 27.07 18.25 7.02
C ALA A 184 28.06 17.50 6.10
N VAL A 185 28.03 16.17 6.11
CA VAL A 185 28.87 15.34 5.23
C VAL A 185 28.31 15.32 3.81
N SER A 186 26.97 15.38 3.69
CA SER A 186 26.28 15.54 2.42
C SER A 186 25.51 16.85 2.34
N ALA A 187 25.08 17.20 1.13
CA ALA A 187 24.23 18.35 0.86
C ALA A 187 23.23 18.01 -0.25
N ASP A 188 22.17 18.82 -0.30
CA ASP A 188 21.13 18.75 -1.32
C ASP A 188 21.74 18.75 -2.73
N ASN A 189 21.29 17.80 -3.56
CA ASN A 189 21.69 17.71 -4.95
C ASN A 189 20.46 17.50 -5.82
N ASP A 190 20.24 18.43 -6.76
CA ASP A 190 19.17 18.36 -7.74
C ASP A 190 19.61 17.47 -8.90
N TYR A 191 18.88 16.38 -9.13
CA TYR A 191 19.07 15.47 -10.24
C TYR A 191 18.69 16.10 -11.59
N GLY A 192 17.99 17.24 -11.58
CA GLY A 192 17.57 18.01 -12.75
C GLY A 192 16.23 17.57 -13.34
N ARG A 193 15.64 16.47 -12.84
CA ARG A 193 14.30 15.98 -13.21
C ARG A 193 13.69 15.08 -12.13
N ASN A 194 12.37 14.93 -12.18
CA ASN A 194 11.65 14.11 -11.21
C ASN A 194 11.90 12.62 -11.48
N ARG A 195 12.38 11.89 -10.48
CA ARG A 195 12.50 10.43 -10.51
C ARG A 195 11.34 9.77 -9.78
N LEU A 196 10.93 8.60 -10.27
CA LEU A 196 9.91 7.76 -9.63
C LEU A 196 10.32 7.46 -8.18
N TYR A 197 9.45 7.78 -7.21
CA TYR A 197 9.63 7.65 -5.75
C TYR A 197 10.53 8.67 -5.03
N PHE A 198 11.44 9.37 -5.73
CA PHE A 198 12.44 10.24 -5.09
C PHE A 198 12.23 11.74 -5.40
N GLY A 199 11.53 12.06 -6.48
CA GLY A 199 11.44 13.44 -6.98
C GLY A 199 12.78 13.92 -7.54
N ASN A 200 13.00 15.23 -7.53
CA ASN A 200 14.23 15.85 -8.05
C ASN A 200 15.45 15.66 -7.15
N TRP A 201 15.25 15.50 -5.85
CA TRP A 201 16.33 15.63 -4.87
C TRP A 201 16.90 14.26 -4.48
N ASP A 202 18.22 14.22 -4.33
CA ASP A 202 18.92 13.03 -3.86
C ASP A 202 18.69 12.77 -2.37
N MET A 203 18.91 11.51 -1.98
CA MET A 203 18.88 11.02 -0.61
C MET A 203 20.22 10.36 -0.27
N HIS A 204 20.67 10.55 0.98
CA HIS A 204 21.89 9.96 1.53
C HIS A 204 21.55 9.31 2.87
N ILE A 205 21.65 7.98 2.96
CA ILE A 205 21.09 7.19 4.07
C ILE A 205 22.05 6.09 4.57
N THR A 206 21.72 5.49 5.71
CA THR A 206 22.37 4.30 6.28
C THR A 206 23.90 4.41 6.39
N PRO A 207 24.45 5.39 7.13
CA PRO A 207 25.89 5.50 7.37
C PRO A 207 26.43 4.29 8.14
N SER A 208 27.66 3.87 7.83
CA SER A 208 28.44 2.89 8.60
C SER A 208 29.91 3.31 8.65
N TRP A 209 30.49 3.35 9.85
CA TRP A 209 31.85 3.82 10.06
C TRP A 209 32.90 2.81 9.62
N PHE A 210 33.98 3.32 9.03
CA PHE A 210 35.22 2.57 8.98
C PHE A 210 35.88 2.55 10.37
N PRO A 211 36.62 1.48 10.73
CA PRO A 211 37.33 1.40 12.01
C PRO A 211 38.34 2.52 12.28
N ASN A 212 38.78 3.25 11.25
CA ASN A 212 39.65 4.41 11.40
C ASN A 212 38.93 5.67 11.91
N GLY A 213 37.59 5.71 11.88
CA GLY A 213 36.79 6.87 12.23
C GLY A 213 36.91 8.04 11.24
N GLU A 214 37.54 7.89 10.08
CA GLU A 214 37.77 8.99 9.13
C GLU A 214 36.82 8.95 7.92
N GLU A 215 36.15 7.82 7.69
CA GLU A 215 35.33 7.56 6.52
C GLU A 215 34.06 6.79 6.88
N LEU A 216 33.06 6.92 6.02
CA LEU A 216 31.75 6.26 6.11
C LEU A 216 31.46 5.49 4.81
N LEU A 217 30.78 4.35 4.92
CA LEU A 217 29.92 3.85 3.84
C LEU A 217 28.54 4.49 3.95
N VAL A 218 27.96 4.87 2.82
CA VAL A 218 26.66 5.55 2.72
C VAL A 218 25.90 5.00 1.52
N VAL A 219 24.59 4.82 1.63
CA VAL A 219 23.72 4.51 0.49
C VAL A 219 23.19 5.82 -0.08
N SER A 220 23.37 6.04 -1.38
CA SER A 220 22.95 7.29 -2.03
C SER A 220 22.51 7.08 -3.47
N ASN A 221 21.37 7.67 -3.81
CA ASN A 221 20.86 7.75 -5.19
C ASN A 221 21.46 8.93 -5.97
N ARG A 222 22.55 9.53 -5.46
CA ARG A 222 23.25 10.60 -6.16
C ARG A 222 23.66 10.16 -7.55
N ASN A 223 23.12 10.86 -8.56
CA ASN A 223 23.29 10.57 -9.98
C ASN A 223 22.73 9.20 -10.45
N VAL A 224 21.88 8.54 -9.66
CA VAL A 224 21.22 7.28 -10.02
C VAL A 224 19.73 7.54 -10.34
N PRO A 225 19.21 7.07 -11.49
CA PRO A 225 17.82 7.31 -11.86
C PRO A 225 16.80 6.47 -11.08
N LEU A 226 17.18 5.28 -10.62
CA LEU A 226 16.28 4.28 -10.01
C LEU A 226 16.84 3.70 -8.71
N GLY A 227 15.96 3.41 -7.76
CA GLY A 227 16.31 2.83 -6.46
C GLY A 227 16.95 3.81 -5.48
N SER A 228 17.20 3.36 -4.24
CA SER A 228 17.91 4.15 -3.22
C SER A 228 19.38 4.37 -3.55
N GLY A 229 19.89 3.76 -4.63
CA GLY A 229 21.15 4.10 -5.25
C GLY A 229 22.33 3.21 -4.88
N ASN A 230 23.53 3.76 -5.02
CA ASN A 230 24.79 3.04 -4.87
C ASN A 230 25.27 3.05 -3.41
N VAL A 231 26.23 2.18 -3.09
CA VAL A 231 27.05 2.33 -1.88
C VAL A 231 28.28 3.15 -2.22
N LEU A 232 28.44 4.25 -1.48
CA LEU A 232 29.53 5.20 -1.61
C LEU A 232 30.42 5.13 -0.38
N ARG A 233 31.74 5.20 -0.58
CA ARG A 233 32.72 5.47 0.47
C ARG A 233 33.00 6.96 0.50
N VAL A 234 32.80 7.58 1.66
CA VAL A 234 32.73 9.03 1.84
C VAL A 234 33.65 9.47 2.99
N PRO A 235 34.53 10.46 2.80
CA PRO A 235 35.25 11.08 3.92
C PRO A 235 34.29 11.72 4.94
N ALA A 236 34.50 11.49 6.24
CA ALA A 236 33.67 12.01 7.32
C ALA A 236 34.05 13.46 7.68
N ILE A 237 33.93 14.35 6.69
CA ILE A 237 34.21 15.79 6.77
C ILE A 237 33.08 16.57 6.11
N GLU A 238 33.07 17.89 6.32
CA GLU A 238 32.12 18.78 5.66
C GLU A 238 32.14 18.60 4.14
N ASN A 239 30.98 18.39 3.53
CA ASN A 239 30.79 18.12 2.09
C ASN A 239 31.63 16.94 1.55
N GLY A 240 32.00 15.99 2.41
CA GLY A 240 32.77 14.79 2.05
C GLY A 240 32.15 14.01 0.89
N ILE A 241 30.82 14.06 0.70
CA ILE A 241 30.11 13.40 -0.42
C ILE A 241 30.65 13.81 -1.80
N THR A 242 31.26 14.97 -1.94
CA THR A 242 31.85 15.46 -3.20
C THR A 242 33.14 14.73 -3.57
N GLN A 243 33.77 14.07 -2.59
CA GLN A 243 34.98 13.26 -2.74
C GLN A 243 34.68 11.76 -2.71
N ALA A 244 33.39 11.39 -2.75
CA ALA A 244 32.95 10.02 -2.60
C ALA A 244 33.41 9.13 -3.76
N THR A 245 33.67 7.86 -3.44
CA THR A 245 33.93 6.81 -4.42
C THR A 245 32.83 5.76 -4.38
N THR A 246 32.34 5.34 -5.55
CA THR A 246 31.36 4.26 -5.62
C THR A 246 32.04 2.92 -5.40
N VAL A 247 31.64 2.20 -4.35
CA VAL A 247 32.17 0.87 -4.03
C VAL A 247 31.23 -0.23 -4.50
N LEU A 248 29.93 0.02 -4.57
CA LEU A 248 28.93 -0.87 -5.18
C LEU A 248 27.96 -0.07 -6.03
N ALA A 249 27.88 -0.40 -7.31
CA ALA A 249 26.90 0.16 -8.24
C ALA A 249 25.75 -0.82 -8.43
N GLU A 250 24.57 -0.48 -7.92
CA GLU A 250 23.37 -1.33 -7.98
C GLU A 250 22.11 -0.48 -7.84
N GLN A 251 21.01 -0.91 -8.45
CA GLN A 251 19.69 -0.45 -8.04
C GLN A 251 19.34 -1.07 -6.68
N THR A 252 19.62 -0.34 -5.60
CA THR A 252 19.27 -0.79 -4.24
C THR A 252 17.84 -0.41 -3.85
N LEU A 253 17.37 -1.06 -2.79
CA LEU A 253 16.15 -0.69 -2.05
C LEU A 253 16.58 -0.11 -0.71
N TYR A 254 15.71 0.70 -0.07
CA TYR A 254 16.00 1.42 1.17
C TYR A 254 16.47 0.57 2.38
N ARG A 255 16.52 -0.76 2.23
CA ARG A 255 16.96 -1.74 3.24
C ARG A 255 18.39 -2.24 3.08
N HIS A 256 19.15 -1.68 2.14
CA HIS A 256 20.49 -2.17 1.81
C HIS A 256 21.45 -2.22 3.01
N ARG A 257 21.36 -1.20 3.91
CA ARG A 257 22.03 -1.08 5.22
C ARG A 257 23.38 -1.83 5.30
N PRO A 258 24.46 -1.24 4.75
CA PRO A 258 25.79 -1.84 4.81
C PRO A 258 26.38 -1.74 6.23
N ASP A 259 27.13 -2.75 6.63
CA ASP A 259 27.89 -2.75 7.89
C ASP A 259 29.34 -3.20 7.65
N VAL A 260 30.29 -2.34 8.05
CA VAL A 260 31.73 -2.51 7.79
C VAL A 260 32.32 -3.50 8.80
N SER A 261 33.10 -4.47 8.32
CA SER A 261 33.78 -5.43 9.19
C SER A 261 34.83 -4.75 10.07
N ILE A 262 35.12 -5.33 11.25
CA ILE A 262 36.09 -4.79 12.20
C ILE A 262 37.50 -4.55 11.63
N ASP A 263 37.89 -5.28 10.58
CA ASP A 263 39.16 -5.08 9.87
C ASP A 263 39.13 -3.98 8.80
N GLY A 264 37.95 -3.39 8.53
CA GLY A 264 37.70 -2.33 7.56
C GLY A 264 37.77 -2.77 6.10
N LYS A 265 37.95 -4.06 5.81
CA LYS A 265 38.23 -4.56 4.44
C LYS A 265 37.00 -5.00 3.69
N ARG A 266 35.92 -5.35 4.38
CA ARG A 266 34.68 -5.86 3.79
C ARG A 266 33.48 -5.19 4.44
N PHE A 267 32.33 -5.31 3.79
CA PHE A 267 31.06 -4.94 4.39
C PHE A 267 30.01 -5.99 4.04
N ILE A 268 29.12 -6.26 4.98
CA ILE A 268 27.92 -7.08 4.80
C ILE A 268 26.76 -6.14 4.44
N TYR A 269 25.84 -6.58 3.59
CA TYR A 269 24.71 -5.78 3.17
C TYR A 269 23.56 -6.65 2.64
N THR A 270 22.42 -6.01 2.43
CA THR A 270 21.18 -6.64 1.98
C THR A 270 20.89 -6.32 0.51
N SER A 271 20.63 -7.30 -0.35
CA SER A 271 20.44 -7.02 -1.79
C SER A 271 19.56 -8.05 -2.51
N THR A 272 18.96 -7.62 -3.62
CA THR A 272 18.26 -8.48 -4.61
C THR A 272 19.07 -8.68 -5.88
N ARG A 273 20.32 -8.18 -5.88
CA ARG A 273 21.28 -8.14 -6.97
C ARG A 273 20.67 -7.64 -8.28
N GLY A 274 20.12 -6.43 -8.25
CA GLY A 274 19.49 -5.81 -9.43
C GLY A 274 18.33 -6.64 -9.99
N SER A 275 17.50 -7.18 -9.09
CA SER A 275 16.33 -8.01 -9.40
C SER A 275 16.61 -9.44 -9.89
N ALA A 276 17.83 -9.94 -9.71
CA ALA A 276 18.11 -11.36 -9.90
C ALA A 276 17.34 -12.24 -8.89
N ASP A 277 17.07 -11.70 -7.71
CA ASP A 277 16.21 -12.31 -6.68
C ASP A 277 14.92 -11.49 -6.50
N GLN A 278 13.81 -12.18 -6.19
CA GLN A 278 12.57 -11.51 -5.78
C GLN A 278 12.66 -10.97 -4.33
N TYR A 279 13.40 -11.68 -3.46
CA TYR A 279 13.60 -11.37 -2.04
C TYR A 279 15.05 -10.99 -1.73
N ASN A 280 15.23 -10.19 -0.69
CA ASN A 280 16.53 -9.75 -0.21
C ASN A 280 17.33 -10.90 0.42
N ASN A 281 18.61 -10.96 0.05
CA ASN A 281 19.60 -11.87 0.62
C ASN A 281 20.79 -11.09 1.17
N LEU A 282 21.60 -11.75 2.00
CA LEU A 282 22.83 -11.19 2.54
C LEU A 282 23.99 -11.39 1.56
N TYR A 283 24.79 -10.35 1.38
CA TYR A 283 25.98 -10.34 0.53
C TYR A 283 27.14 -9.68 1.27
N VAL A 284 28.36 -10.14 1.00
CA VAL A 284 29.59 -9.50 1.47
C VAL A 284 30.44 -9.04 0.30
N GLN A 285 31.06 -7.87 0.40
CA GLN A 285 31.94 -7.33 -0.64
C GLN A 285 33.12 -6.55 -0.04
N PRO A 286 34.28 -6.45 -0.74
CA PRO A 286 35.35 -5.53 -0.35
C PRO A 286 34.93 -4.05 -0.30
N THR A 287 35.42 -3.32 0.70
CA THR A 287 35.20 -1.87 0.90
C THR A 287 35.92 -0.97 -0.11
N THR A 288 36.75 -1.55 -0.97
CA THR A 288 37.42 -0.86 -2.09
C THR A 288 36.73 -1.10 -3.43
N GLY A 289 35.58 -1.78 -3.43
CA GLY A 289 34.95 -2.31 -4.64
C GLY A 289 35.51 -3.67 -5.05
N GLY A 290 34.70 -4.43 -5.79
CA GLY A 290 35.02 -5.79 -6.22
C GLY A 290 33.75 -6.62 -6.45
N GLU A 291 33.93 -7.92 -6.68
CA GLU A 291 32.80 -8.84 -6.84
C GLU A 291 32.14 -9.15 -5.50
N PRO A 292 30.79 -9.12 -5.42
CA PRO A 292 30.08 -9.52 -4.22
C PRO A 292 30.01 -11.05 -4.09
N TYR A 293 29.98 -11.52 -2.84
CA TYR A 293 29.76 -12.91 -2.49
C TYR A 293 28.42 -13.06 -1.76
N LYS A 294 27.52 -13.86 -2.34
CA LYS A 294 26.20 -14.13 -1.77
C LYS A 294 26.32 -15.11 -0.60
N MET A 295 25.83 -14.70 0.58
CA MET A 295 25.93 -15.46 1.82
C MET A 295 24.68 -16.31 2.08
N THR A 296 23.50 -15.89 1.61
CA THR A 296 22.21 -16.58 1.85
C THR A 296 21.43 -16.79 0.54
N PHE A 297 20.50 -17.76 0.52
CA PHE A 297 19.74 -18.18 -0.67
C PHE A 297 18.27 -18.43 -0.34
N TYR A 298 17.61 -17.44 0.25
CA TYR A 298 16.26 -17.58 0.79
C TYR A 298 15.16 -17.27 -0.21
N THR A 299 13.96 -17.81 0.07
CA THR A 299 12.68 -17.51 -0.59
C THR A 299 11.81 -16.58 0.27
N HIS A 300 12.47 -15.79 1.11
CA HIS A 300 11.94 -14.77 2.00
C HIS A 300 13.05 -13.72 2.19
N ASP A 301 12.76 -12.58 2.81
CA ASP A 301 13.75 -11.51 2.97
C ASP A 301 14.65 -11.75 4.21
N ALA A 302 15.94 -11.49 4.03
CA ALA A 302 16.91 -11.27 5.10
C ALA A 302 17.41 -9.82 5.03
N PHE A 303 17.42 -9.10 6.15
CA PHE A 303 17.78 -7.69 6.20
C PHE A 303 18.38 -7.27 7.54
N HIS A 304 18.96 -6.08 7.57
CA HIS A 304 19.60 -5.44 8.73
C HIS A 304 20.76 -6.26 9.32
N PRO A 305 21.76 -6.64 8.50
CA PRO A 305 22.91 -7.38 8.99
C PRO A 305 23.84 -6.52 9.84
N ARG A 306 24.40 -7.11 10.90
CA ARG A 306 25.45 -6.52 11.74
C ARG A 306 26.52 -7.55 12.09
N TRP A 307 27.78 -7.19 11.94
CA TRP A 307 28.90 -8.02 12.42
C TRP A 307 28.91 -8.08 13.94
N SER A 308 29.20 -9.25 14.50
CA SER A 308 29.60 -9.35 15.89
C SER A 308 30.95 -8.65 16.12
N PRO A 309 31.25 -8.19 17.35
CA PRO A 309 32.53 -7.51 17.65
C PRO A 309 33.77 -8.37 17.35
N ASP A 310 33.65 -9.70 17.38
CA ASP A 310 34.73 -10.63 17.02
C ASP A 310 34.77 -10.99 15.51
N GLY A 311 33.75 -10.60 14.74
CA GLY A 311 33.59 -10.91 13.32
C GLY A 311 33.25 -12.38 13.01
N GLU A 312 32.95 -13.21 14.00
CA GLU A 312 32.60 -14.62 13.82
C GLU A 312 31.13 -14.84 13.45
N TRP A 313 30.27 -13.87 13.76
CA TRP A 313 28.83 -13.95 13.54
C TRP A 313 28.29 -12.71 12.82
N ILE A 314 27.18 -12.91 12.12
CA ILE A 314 26.33 -11.83 11.60
C ILE A 314 24.96 -11.98 12.25
N ALA A 315 24.54 -10.97 13.00
CA ALA A 315 23.14 -10.85 13.43
C ALA A 315 22.34 -10.22 12.30
N PHE A 316 21.13 -10.72 12.04
CA PHE A 316 20.24 -10.17 11.02
C PHE A 316 18.78 -10.51 11.33
N ILE A 317 17.85 -9.86 10.64
CA ILE A 317 16.44 -10.18 10.70
C ILE A 317 16.03 -10.98 9.47
N SER A 318 15.31 -12.07 9.70
CA SER A 318 14.63 -12.85 8.67
C SER A 318 13.12 -12.70 8.87
N ASN A 319 12.36 -12.61 7.79
CA ASN A 319 10.89 -12.68 7.85
C ASN A 319 10.33 -14.05 7.48
N GLU A 320 11.14 -15.13 7.51
CA GLU A 320 10.71 -16.50 7.19
C GLU A 320 9.41 -16.95 7.86
N PRO A 321 9.18 -16.76 9.19
CA PRO A 321 7.93 -17.18 9.83
C PRO A 321 6.74 -16.26 9.52
N GLY A 322 6.92 -15.26 8.65
CA GLY A 322 5.95 -14.25 8.28
C GLY A 322 6.11 -12.93 9.04
N VAL A 323 6.51 -13.01 10.29
CA VAL A 323 6.97 -11.88 11.13
C VAL A 323 8.50 -11.84 11.16
N SER A 324 9.08 -10.75 11.66
CA SER A 324 10.52 -10.68 11.91
C SER A 324 11.00 -11.69 12.95
N GLN A 325 12.16 -12.28 12.71
CA GLN A 325 12.87 -13.17 13.62
C GLN A 325 14.36 -12.81 13.61
N LEU A 326 14.94 -12.68 14.80
CA LEU A 326 16.38 -12.51 14.98
C LEU A 326 17.10 -13.83 14.62
N LYS A 327 18.10 -13.72 13.75
CA LYS A 327 18.95 -14.86 13.34
C LYS A 327 20.42 -14.51 13.40
N LEU A 328 21.24 -15.54 13.62
CA LEU A 328 22.70 -15.47 13.59
C LEU A 328 23.25 -16.37 12.49
N LEU A 329 24.16 -15.84 11.69
CA LEU A 329 24.91 -16.57 10.67
C LEU A 329 26.39 -16.60 11.03
N GLU A 330 26.96 -17.79 11.19
CA GLU A 330 28.38 -18.01 11.41
C GLU A 330 29.15 -17.67 10.12
N THR A 331 30.14 -16.78 10.22
CA THR A 331 30.79 -16.16 9.05
C THR A 331 31.73 -17.14 8.33
N TYR A 332 32.15 -18.18 9.03
CA TYR A 332 32.90 -19.31 8.50
C TYR A 332 32.25 -20.62 8.98
N GLY A 333 31.92 -21.55 8.08
CA GLY A 333 31.18 -22.77 8.43
C GLY A 333 29.69 -22.70 8.12
N GLY A 334 29.08 -21.51 8.26
CA GLY A 334 27.73 -21.21 7.80
C GLY A 334 26.61 -21.75 8.69
N LYS A 335 26.90 -22.02 9.97
CA LYS A 335 25.86 -22.36 10.94
C LYS A 335 24.84 -21.21 11.04
N LEU A 336 23.57 -21.57 10.92
CA LEU A 336 22.44 -20.66 11.07
C LEU A 336 21.69 -20.96 12.36
N VAL A 337 21.45 -19.94 13.19
CA VAL A 337 20.73 -20.04 14.46
C VAL A 337 19.56 -19.06 14.47
N SER A 338 18.36 -19.55 14.80
CA SER A 338 17.22 -18.70 15.15
C SER A 338 17.25 -18.39 16.63
N VAL A 339 17.09 -17.11 16.99
CA VAL A 339 17.01 -16.66 18.38
C VAL A 339 15.53 -16.39 18.70
N ASP A 340 14.86 -17.41 19.24
CA ASP A 340 13.46 -17.28 19.67
C ASP A 340 13.40 -16.58 21.03
N ILE A 341 12.50 -15.60 21.18
CA ILE A 341 12.31 -14.93 22.47
C ILE A 341 11.56 -15.86 23.41
N THR A 342 12.23 -16.31 24.47
CA THR A 342 11.72 -17.32 25.42
C THR A 342 11.07 -16.69 26.65
N GLU A 343 11.51 -15.50 27.04
CA GLU A 343 11.03 -14.78 28.22
C GLU A 343 11.14 -13.25 28.00
N HIS A 344 10.15 -12.51 28.49
CA HIS A 344 10.13 -11.05 28.46
C HIS A 344 10.16 -10.49 29.88
N HIS A 345 11.16 -9.66 30.19
CA HIS A 345 11.22 -8.87 31.42
C HIS A 345 10.92 -7.39 31.11
N TYR A 346 9.67 -7.01 31.30
CA TYR A 346 9.20 -5.63 31.11
C TYR A 346 9.63 -4.70 32.26
N LYS A 347 9.80 -3.40 31.97
CA LYS A 347 10.09 -2.36 32.98
C LYS A 347 8.87 -1.96 33.82
N ARG A 348 7.69 -2.48 33.47
CA ARG A 348 6.40 -2.15 34.08
C ARG A 348 5.61 -3.41 34.40
N PRO A 349 4.66 -3.34 35.35
CA PRO A 349 3.71 -4.42 35.60
C PRO A 349 2.90 -4.76 34.35
N MET A 350 2.71 -6.06 34.10
CA MET A 350 1.97 -6.59 32.97
C MET A 350 0.90 -7.58 33.46
N GLY A 351 -0.19 -7.69 32.71
CA GLY A 351 -1.20 -8.75 32.84
C GLY A 351 -1.38 -9.50 31.53
N VAL A 352 -2.14 -10.60 31.55
CA VAL A 352 -2.43 -11.41 30.37
C VAL A 352 -3.88 -11.20 29.96
N LEU A 353 -4.11 -10.85 28.69
CA LEU A 353 -5.43 -10.87 28.09
C LEU A 353 -5.59 -12.14 27.25
N LYS A 354 -6.69 -12.88 27.46
CA LYS A 354 -7.14 -13.98 26.60
C LYS A 354 -8.49 -13.63 26.01
N VAL A 355 -8.60 -13.76 24.69
CA VAL A 355 -9.84 -13.42 23.97
C VAL A 355 -10.29 -14.60 23.15
N ARG A 356 -11.60 -14.84 23.15
CA ARG A 356 -12.30 -15.75 22.26
C ARG A 356 -13.49 -15.05 21.64
N VAL A 357 -13.56 -15.05 20.31
CA VAL A 357 -14.62 -14.38 19.54
C VAL A 357 -15.40 -15.40 18.75
N THR A 358 -16.73 -15.35 18.88
CA THR A 358 -17.69 -16.26 18.25
C THR A 358 -18.74 -15.47 17.47
N GLU A 359 -19.48 -16.15 16.60
CA GLU A 359 -20.71 -15.60 16.03
C GLU A 359 -21.89 -15.89 16.96
N SER A 360 -22.82 -14.93 17.10
CA SER A 360 -24.03 -15.08 17.90
C SER A 360 -24.83 -16.32 17.49
N GLY A 361 -24.95 -17.29 18.41
CA GLY A 361 -25.65 -18.55 18.18
C GLY A 361 -24.78 -19.70 17.68
N HIS A 362 -23.49 -19.46 17.44
CA HIS A 362 -22.51 -20.44 16.98
C HIS A 362 -21.32 -20.52 17.97
N PRO A 363 -20.98 -21.71 18.49
CA PRO A 363 -19.96 -21.83 19.55
C PRO A 363 -18.51 -21.79 19.02
N GLU A 364 -18.31 -21.93 17.72
CA GLU A 364 -17.00 -22.00 17.09
C GLU A 364 -16.35 -20.62 17.00
N PRO A 365 -15.03 -20.51 17.26
CA PRO A 365 -14.32 -19.25 17.07
C PRO A 365 -14.36 -18.80 15.61
N ILE A 366 -14.42 -17.49 15.41
CA ILE A 366 -14.45 -16.89 14.07
C ILE A 366 -13.25 -15.96 13.86
N HIS A 367 -12.69 -16.03 12.66
CA HIS A 367 -11.62 -15.14 12.22
C HIS A 367 -12.13 -13.69 12.21
N HIS A 368 -11.31 -12.76 12.67
CA HIS A 368 -11.67 -11.35 12.74
C HIS A 368 -10.43 -10.45 12.84
N ARG A 369 -10.63 -9.16 12.56
CA ARG A 369 -9.66 -8.11 12.82
C ARG A 369 -9.92 -7.47 14.19
N VAL A 370 -8.85 -7.07 14.86
CA VAL A 370 -8.89 -6.34 16.14
C VAL A 370 -8.18 -5.01 15.96
N HIS A 371 -8.82 -3.92 16.40
CA HIS A 371 -8.15 -2.66 16.76
C HIS A 371 -7.92 -2.69 18.27
N LEU A 372 -6.71 -2.40 18.73
CA LEU A 372 -6.37 -2.43 20.16
C LEU A 372 -5.56 -1.20 20.54
N THR A 373 -5.97 -0.57 21.64
CA THR A 373 -5.22 0.49 22.32
C THR A 373 -5.06 0.09 23.78
N ALA A 374 -3.83 -0.16 24.22
CA ALA A 374 -3.52 -0.50 25.61
C ALA A 374 -3.51 0.75 26.50
N SER A 375 -3.35 0.56 27.82
CA SER A 375 -3.37 1.65 28.81
C SER A 375 -2.25 2.68 28.64
N ASP A 376 -1.20 2.33 27.89
CA ASP A 376 -0.08 3.20 27.52
C ASP A 376 -0.23 3.85 26.14
N GLY A 377 -1.38 3.66 25.48
CA GLY A 377 -1.67 4.19 24.14
C GLY A 377 -1.08 3.39 22.98
N LYS A 378 -0.38 2.27 23.25
CA LYS A 378 0.29 1.46 22.21
C LYS A 378 -0.54 0.26 21.75
N LEU A 379 -0.19 -0.26 20.56
CA LEU A 379 -0.69 -1.54 20.07
C LEU A 379 0.22 -2.67 20.57
N TYR A 380 -0.40 -3.72 21.07
CA TYR A 380 0.21 -5.02 21.31
C TYR A 380 -0.51 -6.08 20.49
N THR A 381 0.23 -7.07 19.99
CA THR A 381 -0.32 -8.15 19.17
C THR A 381 0.25 -9.49 19.62
N PRO A 382 -0.42 -10.62 19.34
CA PRO A 382 0.21 -11.93 19.48
C PRO A 382 1.52 -12.01 18.68
N LEU A 383 2.51 -12.76 19.16
CA LEU A 383 3.84 -12.87 18.52
C LEU A 383 3.79 -13.44 17.08
N SER A 384 2.72 -14.16 16.73
CA SER A 384 2.49 -14.71 15.40
C SER A 384 1.63 -13.82 14.50
N ALA A 385 1.06 -12.74 15.03
CA ALA A 385 0.14 -11.88 14.30
C ALA A 385 0.89 -10.70 13.66
N TYR A 386 0.36 -10.22 12.53
CA TYR A 386 0.97 -9.10 11.83
C TYR A 386 0.51 -7.80 12.48
N ALA A 387 1.41 -7.14 13.19
CA ALA A 387 1.21 -5.78 13.68
C ALA A 387 1.25 -4.80 12.49
N ARG A 388 0.09 -4.21 12.18
CA ARG A 388 -0.10 -3.38 10.99
C ARG A 388 -0.88 -2.11 11.29
N ALA A 389 -0.74 -1.14 10.41
CA ALA A 389 -1.54 0.06 10.31
C ALA A 389 -2.32 0.04 8.98
N SER A 390 -3.59 0.41 9.03
CA SER A 390 -4.42 0.60 7.83
C SER A 390 -3.89 1.73 6.95
N GLY A 391 -4.42 1.88 5.72
CA GLY A 391 -4.11 3.04 4.87
C GLY A 391 -4.48 4.38 5.52
N ARG A 392 -5.47 4.38 6.43
CA ARG A 392 -5.86 5.53 7.25
C ARG A 392 -5.08 5.66 8.57
N GLY A 393 -4.24 4.69 8.91
CA GLY A 393 -3.38 4.69 10.10
C GLY A 393 -3.96 4.03 11.33
N ASP A 394 -5.09 3.34 11.22
CA ASP A 394 -5.69 2.59 12.32
C ASP A 394 -4.84 1.35 12.61
N LEU A 395 -4.42 1.16 13.87
CA LEU A 395 -3.57 0.06 14.30
C LEU A 395 -4.37 -1.23 14.49
N ILE A 396 -3.93 -2.33 13.87
CA ILE A 396 -4.69 -3.57 13.78
C ILE A 396 -3.82 -4.84 13.79
N PHE A 397 -4.48 -5.97 14.03
CA PHE A 397 -4.01 -7.30 13.64
C PHE A 397 -5.19 -8.23 13.28
N HIS A 398 -4.92 -9.23 12.44
CA HIS A 398 -5.86 -10.32 12.11
C HIS A 398 -5.54 -11.57 12.92
N ASN A 399 -6.56 -12.37 13.26
CA ASN A 399 -6.38 -13.58 14.04
C ASN A 399 -7.49 -14.62 13.74
N PRO A 400 -7.26 -15.92 14.09
CA PRO A 400 -8.20 -17.00 13.79
C PRO A 400 -9.42 -17.11 14.72
N GLY A 401 -9.57 -16.21 15.69
CA GLY A 401 -10.72 -16.16 16.61
C GLY A 401 -10.39 -16.29 18.08
N GLU A 402 -9.22 -16.86 18.40
CA GLU A 402 -8.68 -16.97 19.75
C GLU A 402 -7.25 -16.45 19.79
N PHE A 403 -6.93 -15.65 20.81
CA PHE A 403 -5.58 -15.16 21.01
C PHE A 403 -5.29 -14.83 22.47
N SER A 404 -4.01 -14.76 22.79
CA SER A 404 -3.49 -14.31 24.07
C SER A 404 -2.32 -13.37 23.85
N LEU A 405 -2.25 -12.31 24.66
CA LEU A 405 -1.12 -11.38 24.64
C LEU A 405 -0.95 -10.72 26.02
N GLN A 406 0.25 -10.19 26.28
CA GLN A 406 0.54 -9.44 27.51
C GLN A 406 0.31 -7.96 27.28
N LEU A 407 -0.30 -7.29 28.25
CA LEU A 407 -0.63 -5.87 28.21
C LEU A 407 -0.13 -5.16 29.48
N PRO A 408 0.23 -3.86 29.39
CA PRO A 408 0.45 -3.05 30.58
C PRO A 408 -0.81 -3.02 31.45
N VAL A 409 -0.61 -2.97 32.77
CA VAL A 409 -1.71 -2.82 33.73
C VAL A 409 -2.51 -1.54 33.44
N GLY A 410 -3.83 -1.63 33.53
CA GLY A 410 -4.77 -0.54 33.25
C GLY A 410 -5.84 -0.93 32.23
N GLU A 411 -6.65 0.05 31.81
CA GLU A 411 -7.72 -0.15 30.84
C GLU A 411 -7.16 -0.31 29.41
N ALA A 412 -7.62 -1.34 28.70
CA ALA A 412 -7.38 -1.52 27.27
C ALA A 412 -8.71 -1.48 26.50
N GLU A 413 -8.73 -0.77 25.36
CA GLU A 413 -9.88 -0.69 24.46
C GLU A 413 -9.66 -1.59 23.24
N LEU A 414 -10.64 -2.44 22.90
CA LEU A 414 -10.59 -3.34 21.77
C LEU A 414 -11.84 -3.19 20.89
N THR A 415 -11.68 -3.03 19.57
CA THR A 415 -12.76 -3.11 18.59
C THR A 415 -12.60 -4.34 17.71
N PHE A 416 -13.58 -5.23 17.74
CA PHE A 416 -13.65 -6.48 16.97
C PHE A 416 -14.46 -6.27 15.69
N VAL A 417 -13.89 -6.63 14.53
CA VAL A 417 -14.49 -6.39 13.21
C VAL A 417 -14.39 -7.65 12.35
N LYS A 418 -15.49 -8.01 11.67
CA LYS A 418 -15.52 -9.07 10.65
C LYS A 418 -16.25 -8.57 9.41
N GLY A 419 -15.50 -8.02 8.46
CA GLY A 419 -16.02 -7.53 7.19
C GLY A 419 -17.19 -6.54 7.32
N PHE A 420 -18.10 -6.57 6.34
CA PHE A 420 -19.23 -5.63 6.22
C PHE A 420 -20.56 -6.23 6.69
N GLU A 421 -20.59 -7.55 6.90
CA GLU A 421 -21.80 -8.31 7.21
C GLU A 421 -21.98 -8.57 8.71
N PHE A 422 -21.12 -8.01 9.56
CA PHE A 422 -21.20 -8.09 11.02
C PHE A 422 -21.12 -6.72 11.65
N PHE A 423 -21.90 -6.49 12.71
CA PHE A 423 -21.75 -5.29 13.50
C PHE A 423 -20.43 -5.33 14.28
N PRO A 424 -19.58 -4.29 14.19
CA PRO A 424 -18.39 -4.21 15.01
C PRO A 424 -18.78 -4.07 16.49
N GLN A 425 -17.91 -4.55 17.37
CA GLN A 425 -18.12 -4.47 18.82
C GLN A 425 -16.88 -3.89 19.50
N THR A 426 -17.06 -2.83 20.29
CA THR A 426 -16.01 -2.23 21.13
C THR A 426 -16.21 -2.65 22.58
N ILE A 427 -15.12 -3.05 23.25
CA ILE A 427 -15.09 -3.51 24.64
C ILE A 427 -13.88 -2.91 25.34
N SER A 428 -14.07 -2.39 26.55
CA SER A 428 -12.99 -2.09 27.49
C SER A 428 -12.70 -3.30 28.38
N ALA A 429 -11.42 -3.54 28.68
CA ALA A 429 -10.98 -4.56 29.61
C ALA A 429 -9.92 -4.00 30.57
N ASP A 430 -10.13 -4.22 31.86
CA ASP A 430 -9.16 -3.89 32.89
C ASP A 430 -8.11 -5.00 33.00
N ILE A 431 -6.84 -4.62 32.89
CA ILE A 431 -5.69 -5.52 32.99
C ILE A 431 -5.05 -5.36 34.37
N GLU A 432 -4.97 -6.46 35.12
CA GLU A 432 -4.38 -6.52 36.45
C GLU A 432 -3.03 -7.26 36.44
N GLU A 433 -2.14 -6.88 37.36
CA GLU A 433 -0.75 -7.38 37.40
C GLU A 433 -0.71 -8.89 37.66
N GLY A 434 -0.08 -9.63 36.75
CA GLY A 434 0.11 -11.08 36.88
C GLY A 434 -1.18 -11.92 36.74
N GLU A 435 -2.33 -11.27 36.53
CA GLU A 435 -3.62 -11.94 36.35
C GLU A 435 -3.91 -12.26 34.87
N VAL A 436 -4.89 -13.14 34.66
CA VAL A 436 -5.42 -13.48 33.34
C VAL A 436 -6.83 -12.91 33.22
N THR A 437 -7.00 -11.87 32.42
CA THR A 437 -8.31 -11.33 32.03
C THR A 437 -8.83 -12.13 30.84
N GLU A 438 -10.03 -12.71 30.95
CA GLU A 438 -10.68 -13.46 29.86
C GLU A 438 -11.85 -12.69 29.26
N LEU A 439 -11.85 -12.50 27.94
CA LEU A 439 -12.95 -11.90 27.19
C LEU A 439 -13.60 -12.91 26.25
N GLN A 440 -14.93 -13.04 26.36
CA GLN A 440 -15.77 -13.78 25.43
C GLN A 440 -16.60 -12.78 24.64
N VAL A 441 -16.39 -12.73 23.33
CA VAL A 441 -17.07 -11.78 22.43
C VAL A 441 -17.96 -12.55 21.47
N SER A 442 -19.16 -12.03 21.21
CA SER A 442 -20.14 -12.64 20.33
C SER A 442 -20.59 -11.62 19.29
N LEU A 443 -19.99 -11.66 18.10
CA LEU A 443 -20.34 -10.75 17.02
C LEU A 443 -21.73 -11.08 16.48
N LYS A 444 -22.48 -10.04 16.11
CA LYS A 444 -23.82 -10.17 15.54
C LYS A 444 -23.76 -9.93 14.04
N ARG A 445 -24.22 -10.92 13.26
CA ARG A 445 -24.38 -10.80 11.81
C ARG A 445 -25.49 -9.79 11.46
N LEU A 446 -25.19 -8.86 10.56
CA LEU A 446 -26.09 -7.87 9.95
C LEU A 446 -26.93 -8.52 8.83
N THR A 447 -26.29 -9.29 7.95
CA THR A 447 -26.92 -10.04 6.84
C THR A 447 -26.02 -11.21 6.44
N ASP A 448 -26.54 -12.16 5.68
CA ASP A 448 -25.76 -13.21 5.02
C ASP A 448 -25.95 -13.07 3.51
N MET A 449 -24.96 -12.51 2.83
CA MET A 449 -24.99 -12.29 1.38
C MET A 449 -24.72 -13.59 0.62
N GLY A 450 -23.84 -14.44 1.14
CA GLY A 450 -23.56 -15.76 0.58
C GLY A 450 -24.83 -16.62 0.49
N ALA A 451 -25.65 -16.65 1.55
CA ALA A 451 -26.95 -17.32 1.56
C ALA A 451 -27.96 -16.73 0.57
N LYS A 452 -27.78 -15.46 0.16
CA LYS A 452 -28.56 -14.80 -0.90
C LYS A 452 -27.98 -15.01 -2.30
N GLY A 453 -26.86 -15.72 -2.44
CA GLY A 453 -26.20 -15.98 -3.72
C GLY A 453 -25.25 -14.88 -4.20
N TRP A 454 -24.87 -13.96 -3.29
CA TRP A 454 -23.89 -12.90 -3.54
C TRP A 454 -22.57 -13.28 -2.86
N TYR A 455 -21.48 -13.31 -3.63
CA TYR A 455 -20.14 -13.63 -3.12
C TYR A 455 -19.17 -12.51 -3.44
N ASN A 456 -18.27 -12.22 -2.50
CA ASN A 456 -17.45 -11.03 -2.51
C ASN A 456 -15.95 -11.33 -2.66
N ALA A 457 -15.26 -10.43 -3.37
CA ALA A 457 -13.83 -10.47 -3.55
C ALA A 457 -13.26 -9.05 -3.74
N SER A 458 -12.01 -8.84 -3.37
CA SER A 458 -11.21 -7.69 -3.80
C SER A 458 -10.51 -8.08 -5.09
N THR A 459 -10.58 -7.26 -6.13
CA THR A 459 -9.88 -7.51 -7.40
C THR A 459 -8.38 -7.20 -7.34
N HIS A 460 -7.86 -6.74 -6.19
CA HIS A 460 -6.50 -6.24 -6.10
C HIS A 460 -5.85 -6.47 -4.74
N VAL A 461 -5.12 -7.58 -4.65
CA VAL A 461 -4.33 -7.94 -3.48
C VAL A 461 -2.92 -8.36 -3.90
N HIS A 462 -1.95 -8.02 -3.06
CA HIS A 462 -0.57 -8.49 -3.11
C HIS A 462 -0.15 -9.10 -1.78
N ALA A 463 0.40 -10.32 -1.84
CA ALA A 463 0.90 -11.04 -0.70
C ALA A 463 2.24 -10.46 -0.27
N ASN A 464 3.22 -10.41 -1.17
CA ASN A 464 4.56 -9.91 -0.90
C ASN A 464 4.97 -8.75 -1.81
N TYR A 465 5.50 -7.71 -1.18
CA TYR A 465 5.91 -6.50 -1.88
C TYR A 465 7.03 -5.76 -1.17
N ALA A 466 8.21 -6.38 -1.14
CA ALA A 466 9.38 -5.85 -0.46
C ALA A 466 9.08 -5.34 0.97
N GLY A 467 8.08 -5.94 1.62
CA GLY A 467 7.60 -5.56 2.95
C GLY A 467 8.44 -6.18 4.05
N ASN A 468 8.24 -5.70 5.27
CA ASN A 468 8.97 -6.18 6.44
C ASN A 468 8.45 -7.55 6.90
N LEU A 469 7.19 -7.84 6.59
CA LEU A 469 6.52 -9.11 6.81
C LEU A 469 6.69 -9.98 5.54
N HIS A 470 6.48 -11.28 5.68
CA HIS A 470 6.42 -12.20 4.53
C HIS A 470 5.08 -12.90 4.56
N ASN A 471 4.39 -13.01 3.43
CA ASN A 471 3.05 -13.56 3.37
C ASN A 471 3.02 -14.84 2.55
N THR A 472 2.23 -15.79 3.02
CA THR A 472 1.90 -17.02 2.30
C THR A 472 0.45 -16.96 1.85
N LEU A 473 0.08 -17.73 0.83
CA LEU A 473 -1.34 -17.82 0.42
C LEU A 473 -2.25 -18.29 1.58
N GLY A 474 -1.75 -19.15 2.47
CA GLY A 474 -2.50 -19.60 3.65
C GLY A 474 -2.77 -18.48 4.66
N ASN A 475 -1.78 -17.63 4.94
CA ASN A 475 -1.98 -16.47 5.81
C ASN A 475 -2.87 -15.41 5.13
N LEU A 476 -2.76 -15.26 3.80
CA LEU A 476 -3.66 -14.41 3.02
C LEU A 476 -5.12 -14.87 3.12
N MET A 477 -5.38 -16.19 3.05
CA MET A 477 -6.71 -16.77 3.30
C MET A 477 -7.21 -16.52 4.72
N MET A 478 -6.33 -16.61 5.73
CA MET A 478 -6.67 -16.30 7.13
C MET A 478 -7.13 -14.84 7.28
N MET A 479 -6.39 -13.89 6.68
CA MET A 479 -6.79 -12.47 6.67
C MET A 479 -8.08 -12.25 5.90
N SER A 480 -8.27 -12.94 4.77
CA SER A 480 -9.51 -12.91 3.97
C SER A 480 -10.73 -13.36 4.79
N ARG A 481 -10.62 -14.45 5.53
CA ARG A 481 -11.67 -14.93 6.46
C ARG A 481 -11.97 -13.92 7.56
N ALA A 482 -10.93 -13.26 8.07
CA ALA A 482 -11.07 -12.23 9.10
C ALA A 482 -11.80 -10.98 8.59
N GLU A 483 -11.73 -10.70 7.29
CA GLU A 483 -12.39 -9.57 6.62
C GLU A 483 -13.70 -9.97 5.91
N ASP A 484 -14.16 -11.20 6.13
CA ASP A 484 -15.39 -11.78 5.58
C ASP A 484 -15.43 -11.78 4.04
N GLN A 485 -14.30 -12.10 3.41
CA GLN A 485 -14.19 -12.21 1.96
C GLN A 485 -14.23 -13.66 1.48
N ASP A 486 -15.09 -13.96 0.51
CA ASP A 486 -15.26 -15.31 -0.04
C ASP A 486 -14.12 -15.73 -0.99
N LEU A 487 -13.56 -14.77 -1.74
CA LEU A 487 -12.39 -14.97 -2.59
C LEU A 487 -11.32 -13.91 -2.32
N VAL A 488 -10.06 -14.34 -2.39
CA VAL A 488 -8.91 -13.44 -2.44
C VAL A 488 -8.20 -13.56 -3.79
N LEU A 489 -8.06 -12.42 -4.47
CA LEU A 489 -7.49 -12.34 -5.82
C LEU A 489 -6.08 -11.73 -5.74
N GLU A 490 -5.11 -12.63 -5.51
CA GLU A 490 -3.68 -12.30 -5.43
C GLU A 490 -3.12 -12.02 -6.83
N GLN A 491 -2.23 -11.05 -6.96
CA GLN A 491 -1.62 -10.69 -8.24
C GLN A 491 -0.10 -10.74 -8.20
N VAL A 492 0.47 -11.58 -9.07
CA VAL A 492 1.88 -11.51 -9.44
C VAL A 492 2.15 -10.16 -10.09
N ALA A 493 3.06 -9.39 -9.52
CA ALA A 493 3.31 -8.02 -9.93
C ALA A 493 4.80 -7.72 -10.04
N ASN A 494 5.14 -6.73 -10.86
CA ASN A 494 6.48 -6.16 -10.82
C ASN A 494 6.57 -5.02 -9.80
N LYS A 495 7.66 -4.97 -9.05
CA LYS A 495 8.09 -3.79 -8.31
C LYS A 495 9.49 -3.44 -8.75
N ASP A 496 9.60 -2.30 -9.42
CA ASP A 496 10.80 -1.94 -10.17
C ASP A 496 11.10 -3.05 -11.19
N ASN A 497 12.35 -3.53 -11.25
CA ASN A 497 12.76 -4.61 -12.14
C ASN A 497 12.52 -6.02 -11.57
N ARG A 498 11.90 -6.16 -10.38
CA ARG A 498 11.63 -7.48 -9.74
C ARG A 498 10.24 -7.96 -10.06
N ILE A 499 10.09 -9.26 -10.31
CA ILE A 499 8.80 -9.94 -10.39
C ILE A 499 8.56 -10.68 -9.08
N LEU A 500 7.52 -10.30 -8.37
CA LEU A 500 7.20 -10.80 -7.03
C LEU A 500 6.14 -11.89 -7.12
N ASP A 501 6.26 -12.92 -6.29
CA ASP A 501 5.25 -13.98 -6.12
C ASP A 501 4.95 -14.82 -7.38
N TYR A 502 5.80 -14.74 -8.41
CA TYR A 502 5.63 -15.50 -9.66
C TYR A 502 5.55 -17.02 -9.45
N HIS A 503 6.11 -17.50 -8.33
CA HIS A 503 6.12 -18.92 -7.96
C HIS A 503 4.76 -19.43 -7.46
N TYR A 504 3.82 -18.54 -7.12
CA TYR A 504 2.42 -18.89 -6.81
C TYR A 504 1.54 -19.07 -8.06
N PHE A 505 2.04 -18.75 -9.26
CA PHE A 505 1.24 -18.94 -10.47
C PHE A 505 1.11 -20.44 -10.81
N GLU A 506 -0.13 -20.91 -10.93
CA GLU A 506 -0.49 -22.24 -11.41
C GLU A 506 -1.18 -22.14 -12.77
N ALA A 507 -0.66 -22.84 -13.77
CA ALA A 507 -1.31 -22.93 -15.07
C ALA A 507 -2.63 -23.72 -14.98
N GLY A 508 -3.54 -23.49 -15.93
CA GLY A 508 -4.84 -24.17 -16.04
C GLY A 508 -6.05 -23.26 -15.91
N GLY A 509 -5.87 -22.00 -15.49
CA GLY A 509 -6.93 -20.98 -15.47
C GLY A 509 -8.01 -21.24 -14.42
N ASN A 510 -7.68 -21.98 -13.36
CA ASN A 510 -8.59 -22.31 -12.26
C ASN A 510 -8.19 -21.60 -10.97
N ALA A 511 -9.00 -21.76 -9.93
CA ALA A 511 -8.63 -21.36 -8.58
C ALA A 511 -7.34 -22.11 -8.17
N HIS A 512 -6.50 -21.44 -7.38
CA HIS A 512 -5.25 -22.01 -6.90
C HIS A 512 -5.52 -23.26 -6.05
N SER A 513 -4.63 -24.25 -6.11
CA SER A 513 -4.81 -25.55 -5.46
C SER A 513 -4.91 -25.51 -3.92
N VAL A 514 -4.64 -24.36 -3.31
CA VAL A 514 -4.74 -24.12 -1.85
C VAL A 514 -6.14 -23.69 -1.43
N SER A 515 -7.01 -23.40 -2.39
CA SER A 515 -8.39 -23.01 -2.13
C SER A 515 -9.14 -24.06 -1.32
N GLU A 516 -9.99 -23.61 -0.43
CA GLU A 516 -10.90 -24.42 0.39
C GLU A 516 -12.36 -24.20 -0.07
N PRO A 517 -13.30 -25.09 0.28
CA PRO A 517 -14.70 -24.98 -0.18
C PRO A 517 -15.41 -23.66 0.20
N ASP A 518 -14.98 -23.04 1.29
CA ASP A 518 -15.51 -21.79 1.83
C ASP A 518 -14.62 -20.57 1.55
N GLN A 519 -13.42 -20.76 0.99
CA GLN A 519 -12.43 -19.71 0.77
C GLN A 519 -11.62 -19.98 -0.49
N ILE A 520 -11.84 -19.18 -1.54
CA ILE A 520 -11.14 -19.36 -2.82
C ILE A 520 -9.95 -18.41 -2.92
N VAL A 521 -8.83 -18.93 -3.45
CA VAL A 521 -7.67 -18.12 -3.84
C VAL A 521 -7.55 -18.16 -5.35
N VAL A 522 -7.37 -17.01 -5.97
CA VAL A 522 -7.01 -16.91 -7.39
C VAL A 522 -5.71 -16.13 -7.50
N VAL A 523 -4.74 -16.68 -8.22
CA VAL A 523 -3.49 -15.99 -8.53
C VAL A 523 -3.55 -15.51 -9.97
N GLY A 524 -3.57 -14.19 -10.14
CA GLY A 524 -3.52 -13.51 -11.42
C GLY A 524 -2.22 -12.73 -11.62
N GLN A 525 -2.26 -11.78 -12.54
CA GLN A 525 -1.14 -10.92 -12.86
C GLN A 525 -1.57 -9.45 -12.90
N GLU A 526 -0.81 -8.59 -12.22
CA GLU A 526 -0.86 -7.15 -12.44
C GLU A 526 0.20 -6.76 -13.49
N TYR A 527 -0.19 -6.01 -14.51
CA TYR A 527 0.70 -5.42 -15.50
C TYR A 527 0.74 -3.90 -15.31
N ARG A 528 1.93 -3.30 -15.13
CA ARG A 528 2.07 -1.99 -14.48
C ARG A 528 2.84 -0.91 -15.27
N PRO A 529 2.43 -0.59 -16.51
CA PRO A 529 3.08 0.47 -17.28
C PRO A 529 2.78 1.85 -16.67
N PRO A 530 3.81 2.72 -16.50
CA PRO A 530 3.62 4.05 -15.93
C PRO A 530 2.83 4.97 -16.88
N PHE A 531 2.76 4.63 -18.17
CA PHE A 531 2.04 5.41 -19.17
C PHE A 531 0.54 5.08 -19.23
N TYR A 532 0.16 3.88 -19.70
CA TYR A 532 -1.25 3.53 -20.00
C TYR A 532 -2.13 3.29 -18.78
N GLY A 533 -1.53 2.93 -17.65
CA GLY A 533 -2.23 2.51 -16.44
C GLY A 533 -2.09 1.03 -16.14
N HIS A 534 -2.27 0.69 -14.87
CA HIS A 534 -2.12 -0.67 -14.40
C HIS A 534 -3.38 -1.48 -14.67
N ILE A 535 -3.21 -2.78 -14.91
CA ILE A 535 -4.30 -3.69 -15.28
C ILE A 535 -4.13 -5.04 -14.56
N PHE A 536 -5.24 -5.70 -14.24
CA PHE A 536 -5.27 -7.08 -13.78
C PHE A 536 -5.56 -8.06 -14.92
N MET A 537 -5.11 -9.30 -14.74
CA MET A 537 -5.42 -10.45 -15.60
C MET A 537 -5.64 -11.69 -14.72
N PHE A 538 -6.85 -12.23 -14.70
CA PHE A 538 -7.20 -13.43 -13.93
C PHE A 538 -7.68 -14.56 -14.83
N GLY A 539 -7.29 -15.81 -14.54
CA GLY A 539 -7.68 -16.97 -15.35
C GLY A 539 -6.75 -17.24 -16.54
N LEU A 540 -5.50 -16.77 -16.49
CA LEU A 540 -4.46 -17.18 -17.43
C LEU A 540 -4.26 -18.70 -17.36
N SER A 541 -4.47 -19.39 -18.47
CA SER A 541 -4.49 -20.85 -18.50
C SER A 541 -3.15 -21.49 -18.87
N GLU A 542 -2.21 -20.75 -19.47
CA GLU A 542 -0.96 -21.31 -19.95
C GLU A 542 0.25 -20.73 -19.19
N HIS A 543 0.38 -19.40 -19.20
CA HIS A 543 1.56 -18.72 -18.66
C HIS A 543 1.29 -17.24 -18.37
N LEU A 544 2.07 -16.67 -17.45
CA LEU A 544 2.14 -15.22 -17.22
C LEU A 544 2.59 -14.46 -18.50
N ILE A 545 2.05 -13.28 -18.74
CA ILE A 545 2.33 -12.48 -19.93
C ILE A 545 3.57 -11.61 -19.70
N SER A 546 4.56 -11.71 -20.59
CA SER A 546 5.81 -10.94 -20.54
C SER A 546 5.91 -10.00 -21.75
N PRO A 547 6.49 -8.79 -21.63
CA PRO A 547 7.10 -8.21 -20.42
C PRO A 547 6.05 -7.90 -19.34
N PHE A 548 6.46 -7.75 -18.08
CA PHE A 548 5.56 -7.38 -16.97
C PHE A 548 5.27 -5.88 -16.89
N VAL A 549 6.01 -5.08 -17.65
CA VAL A 549 5.86 -3.63 -17.74
C VAL A 549 6.43 -3.12 -19.08
N THR A 550 5.94 -1.98 -19.56
CA THR A 550 6.52 -1.18 -20.67
C THR A 550 6.55 0.29 -20.26
N GLY A 551 7.23 1.15 -21.03
CA GLY A 551 7.34 2.59 -20.75
C GLY A 551 8.26 2.95 -19.57
N TYR A 552 9.19 2.09 -19.17
CA TYR A 552 10.17 2.40 -18.12
C TYR A 552 11.41 3.05 -18.73
N GLU A 553 11.55 4.37 -18.57
CA GLU A 553 12.67 5.15 -19.10
C GLU A 553 14.03 4.56 -18.71
N GLY A 554 14.98 4.54 -19.65
CA GLY A 554 16.35 4.07 -19.39
C GLY A 554 16.47 2.56 -19.22
N THR A 555 15.48 1.79 -19.71
CA THR A 555 15.47 0.33 -19.67
C THR A 555 15.18 -0.26 -21.06
N ALA A 556 15.42 -1.56 -21.26
CA ALA A 556 15.12 -2.23 -22.53
C ALA A 556 13.62 -2.29 -22.89
N ILE A 557 12.75 -1.82 -22.00
CA ILE A 557 11.28 -1.81 -22.10
C ILE A 557 10.74 -0.36 -22.05
N GLU A 558 11.53 0.63 -22.47
CA GLU A 558 11.17 2.06 -22.50
C GLU A 558 10.11 2.43 -23.55
N SER A 559 9.91 1.60 -24.58
CA SER A 559 8.86 1.83 -25.59
C SER A 559 7.47 1.75 -24.95
N LEU A 560 6.53 2.53 -25.48
CA LEU A 560 5.10 2.38 -25.15
C LEU A 560 4.47 1.15 -25.83
N TYR A 561 5.19 0.42 -26.67
CA TYR A 561 4.75 -0.86 -27.22
C TYR A 561 5.42 -2.06 -26.53
N PRO A 562 4.68 -3.12 -26.19
CA PRO A 562 3.22 -3.31 -26.34
C PRO A 562 2.36 -2.40 -25.44
N SER A 563 1.17 -2.04 -25.94
CA SER A 563 0.16 -1.29 -25.19
C SER A 563 -0.63 -2.18 -24.22
N ASN A 564 -1.45 -1.59 -23.34
CA ASN A 564 -2.39 -2.36 -22.52
C ASN A 564 -3.34 -3.22 -23.38
N THR A 565 -3.83 -2.69 -24.51
CA THR A 565 -4.68 -3.41 -25.45
C THR A 565 -4.02 -4.70 -25.91
N ASP A 566 -2.74 -4.65 -26.32
CA ASP A 566 -2.00 -5.83 -26.78
C ASP A 566 -1.90 -6.89 -25.67
N MET A 567 -1.64 -6.44 -24.45
CA MET A 567 -1.42 -7.31 -23.30
C MET A 567 -2.72 -7.97 -22.84
N MET A 568 -3.82 -7.22 -22.77
CA MET A 568 -5.15 -7.76 -22.47
C MET A 568 -5.62 -8.73 -23.54
N MET A 569 -5.41 -8.44 -24.83
CA MET A 569 -5.81 -9.34 -25.91
C MET A 569 -5.05 -10.68 -25.85
N LYS A 570 -3.76 -10.66 -25.48
CA LYS A 570 -2.99 -11.89 -25.21
C LYS A 570 -3.53 -12.66 -24.02
N ALA A 571 -3.87 -11.97 -22.94
CA ALA A 571 -4.46 -12.59 -21.75
C ALA A 571 -5.82 -13.24 -22.06
N LYS A 572 -6.70 -12.52 -22.77
CA LYS A 572 -8.01 -13.02 -23.23
C LYS A 572 -7.89 -14.24 -24.13
N ALA A 573 -6.85 -14.33 -24.96
CA ALA A 573 -6.59 -15.51 -25.77
C ALA A 573 -6.32 -16.77 -24.91
N GLN A 574 -5.86 -16.61 -23.67
CA GLN A 574 -5.75 -17.69 -22.68
C GLN A 574 -7.02 -17.89 -21.83
N GLY A 575 -8.09 -17.12 -22.06
CA GLY A 575 -9.34 -17.17 -21.30
C GLY A 575 -9.40 -16.20 -20.11
N ALA A 576 -8.43 -15.28 -19.97
CA ALA A 576 -8.39 -14.38 -18.83
C ALA A 576 -9.47 -13.30 -18.86
N VAL A 577 -9.92 -12.91 -17.67
CA VAL A 577 -10.68 -11.69 -17.41
C VAL A 577 -9.71 -10.55 -17.15
N THR A 578 -9.97 -9.40 -17.76
CA THR A 578 -9.07 -8.25 -17.75
C THR A 578 -9.75 -7.00 -17.21
N GLY A 579 -9.00 -6.14 -16.52
CA GLY A 579 -9.56 -4.93 -15.95
C GLY A 579 -8.49 -3.91 -15.61
N TYR A 580 -8.90 -2.66 -15.49
CA TYR A 580 -8.04 -1.58 -14.98
C TYR A 580 -8.07 -1.54 -13.46
N VAL A 581 -6.90 -1.36 -12.84
CA VAL A 581 -6.74 -1.28 -11.38
C VAL A 581 -6.31 0.12 -10.91
N HIS A 582 -6.79 0.52 -9.72
CA HIS A 582 -6.64 1.86 -9.11
C HIS A 582 -6.56 3.04 -10.12
N PRO A 583 -7.44 3.09 -11.14
CA PRO A 583 -7.24 3.94 -12.32
C PRO A 583 -7.48 5.42 -12.04
N TYR A 584 -8.36 5.75 -11.09
CA TYR A 584 -8.80 7.12 -10.82
C TYR A 584 -8.99 7.31 -9.32
N ASN A 585 -8.64 8.49 -8.82
CA ASN A 585 -8.82 8.90 -7.45
C ASN A 585 -9.29 10.36 -7.37
N GLY A 586 -9.87 10.76 -6.24
CA GLY A 586 -10.40 12.10 -6.03
C GLY A 586 -11.74 12.35 -6.74
N ASP A 587 -12.10 13.62 -6.87
CA ASP A 587 -13.48 13.99 -7.27
C ASP A 587 -13.58 14.71 -8.62
N ASN A 588 -12.45 15.00 -9.26
CA ASN A 588 -12.39 15.76 -10.51
C ASN A 588 -12.42 14.83 -11.73
N ASP A 589 -12.97 15.34 -12.83
CA ASP A 589 -12.94 14.66 -14.13
C ASP A 589 -11.48 14.44 -14.59
N PRO A 590 -11.02 13.19 -14.78
CA PRO A 590 -9.66 12.89 -15.21
C PRO A 590 -9.29 13.52 -16.56
N LEU A 591 -10.27 13.80 -17.43
CA LEU A 591 -10.06 14.43 -18.74
C LEU A 591 -9.52 15.86 -18.62
N LEU A 592 -9.79 16.55 -17.50
CA LEU A 592 -9.28 17.89 -17.23
C LEU A 592 -7.80 17.90 -16.81
N GLY A 593 -7.22 16.72 -16.56
CA GLY A 593 -5.81 16.53 -16.21
C GLY A 593 -5.06 15.70 -17.24
N ASN A 594 -4.26 14.75 -16.75
CA ASN A 594 -3.48 13.82 -17.57
C ASN A 594 -4.14 12.43 -17.65
N LEU A 595 -5.47 12.38 -17.68
CA LEU A 595 -6.27 11.15 -17.84
C LEU A 595 -6.15 10.13 -16.69
N GLY A 596 -5.58 10.53 -15.55
CA GLY A 596 -5.43 9.67 -14.37
C GLY A 596 -4.46 8.48 -14.55
N GLY A 597 -4.63 7.46 -13.73
CA GLY A 597 -3.93 6.19 -13.80
C GLY A 597 -4.39 5.37 -15.01
N GLY A 598 -5.69 5.25 -15.26
CA GLY A 598 -6.27 4.48 -16.36
C GLY A 598 -6.31 5.20 -17.72
N LYS A 599 -5.18 5.72 -18.22
CA LYS A 599 -5.17 6.55 -19.44
C LYS A 599 -5.65 5.80 -20.69
N GLY A 600 -5.34 4.51 -20.81
CA GLY A 600 -5.78 3.68 -21.93
C GLY A 600 -7.24 3.22 -21.87
N PHE A 601 -7.95 3.44 -20.75
CA PHE A 601 -9.27 2.85 -20.48
C PHE A 601 -10.30 3.08 -21.60
N MET A 602 -10.45 4.31 -22.09
CA MET A 602 -11.46 4.59 -23.12
C MET A 602 -11.16 3.93 -24.47
N VAL A 603 -9.89 3.62 -24.77
CA VAL A 603 -9.49 2.84 -25.95
C VAL A 603 -9.86 1.38 -25.71
N ASP A 604 -9.43 0.81 -24.58
CA ASP A 604 -9.65 -0.61 -24.26
C ASP A 604 -11.11 -0.97 -24.05
N ALA A 605 -11.92 -0.07 -23.50
CA ALA A 605 -13.37 -0.24 -23.40
C ALA A 605 -14.04 -0.29 -24.78
N ALA A 606 -13.62 0.58 -25.71
CA ALA A 606 -14.17 0.61 -27.07
C ALA A 606 -13.77 -0.62 -27.90
N LEU A 607 -12.55 -1.13 -27.70
CA LEU A 607 -12.03 -2.30 -28.39
C LEU A 607 -12.43 -3.64 -27.74
N GLY A 608 -13.16 -3.60 -26.61
CA GLY A 608 -13.55 -4.80 -25.85
C GLY A 608 -12.36 -5.53 -25.22
N ALA A 609 -11.24 -4.83 -25.01
CA ALA A 609 -10.04 -5.38 -24.40
C ALA A 609 -10.15 -5.45 -22.88
N THR A 610 -10.90 -4.55 -22.23
CA THR A 610 -11.14 -4.55 -20.78
C THR A 610 -12.56 -5.00 -20.42
N ASP A 611 -12.69 -5.89 -19.44
CA ASP A 611 -13.99 -6.33 -18.89
C ASP A 611 -14.43 -5.48 -17.68
N ALA A 612 -13.46 -4.89 -16.96
CA ALA A 612 -13.72 -4.22 -15.69
C ALA A 612 -12.95 -2.89 -15.49
N LEU A 613 -13.47 -2.07 -14.58
CA LEU A 613 -12.85 -0.84 -14.08
C LEU A 613 -12.96 -0.80 -12.55
N GLU A 614 -11.81 -0.75 -11.87
CA GLU A 614 -11.73 -0.85 -10.41
C GLU A 614 -11.89 0.49 -9.67
N TRP A 615 -12.45 0.42 -8.46
CA TRP A 615 -12.35 1.43 -7.40
C TRP A 615 -11.43 0.91 -6.28
N SER A 616 -10.37 1.66 -5.98
CA SER A 616 -9.41 1.32 -4.91
C SER A 616 -9.58 2.14 -3.63
N ASP A 617 -10.36 3.21 -3.70
CA ASP A 617 -10.88 3.97 -2.57
C ASP A 617 -12.17 4.68 -3.02
N ALA A 618 -12.91 5.23 -2.07
CA ALA A 618 -14.07 6.05 -2.37
C ALA A 618 -13.64 7.31 -3.15
N ASN A 619 -14.23 7.48 -4.33
CA ASN A 619 -13.91 8.59 -5.23
C ASN A 619 -15.08 8.90 -6.17
N ARG A 620 -15.11 10.12 -6.72
CA ARG A 620 -16.09 10.50 -7.74
C ARG A 620 -15.50 10.55 -9.16
N ALA A 621 -14.18 10.62 -9.29
CA ALA A 621 -13.46 10.71 -10.56
C ALA A 621 -13.74 9.53 -11.50
N GLY A 622 -13.82 8.30 -10.98
CA GLY A 622 -14.04 7.10 -11.80
C GLY A 622 -15.38 7.07 -12.53
N PHE A 623 -16.40 7.79 -12.03
CA PHE A 623 -17.72 7.80 -12.66
C PHE A 623 -17.74 8.55 -13.99
N PHE A 624 -16.89 9.55 -14.21
CA PHE A 624 -16.86 10.31 -15.47
C PHE A 624 -16.56 9.43 -16.69
N PRO A 625 -15.42 8.72 -16.76
CA PRO A 625 -15.12 7.84 -17.89
C PRO A 625 -16.03 6.60 -17.90
N LEU A 626 -16.42 6.06 -16.75
CA LEU A 626 -17.31 4.91 -16.69
C LEU A 626 -18.70 5.22 -17.26
N TYR A 627 -19.31 6.34 -16.86
CA TYR A 627 -20.60 6.77 -17.38
C TYR A 627 -20.50 7.11 -18.86
N ALA A 628 -19.39 7.70 -19.32
CA ALA A 628 -19.16 7.91 -20.74
C ALA A 628 -19.12 6.58 -21.51
N ALA A 629 -18.48 5.54 -20.99
CA ALA A 629 -18.46 4.20 -21.58
C ALA A 629 -19.88 3.60 -21.62
N TRP A 630 -20.61 3.60 -20.50
CA TRP A 630 -21.98 3.06 -20.43
C TRP A 630 -22.96 3.83 -21.34
N ASN A 631 -22.84 5.15 -21.42
CA ASN A 631 -23.62 6.00 -22.33
C ASN A 631 -23.29 5.81 -23.82
N ASN A 632 -22.25 5.04 -24.14
CA ASN A 632 -21.94 4.56 -25.48
C ASN A 632 -22.28 3.07 -25.67
N GLY A 633 -22.99 2.45 -24.72
CA GLY A 633 -23.37 1.04 -24.76
C GLY A 633 -22.22 0.07 -24.46
N LEU A 634 -21.05 0.56 -24.04
CA LEU A 634 -19.90 -0.27 -23.70
C LEU A 634 -20.11 -0.87 -22.30
N ARG A 635 -20.24 -2.20 -22.22
CA ARG A 635 -20.61 -2.91 -20.98
C ARG A 635 -19.39 -3.29 -20.15
N VAL A 636 -18.66 -2.30 -19.64
CA VAL A 636 -17.59 -2.50 -18.66
C VAL A 636 -18.19 -2.61 -17.26
N THR A 637 -17.74 -3.59 -16.47
CA THR A 637 -18.21 -3.77 -15.08
C THR A 637 -17.38 -2.95 -14.11
N ALA A 638 -18.01 -2.19 -13.23
CA ALA A 638 -17.31 -1.59 -12.10
C ALA A 638 -17.00 -2.64 -11.03
N THR A 639 -15.76 -2.68 -10.56
CA THR A 639 -15.28 -3.58 -9.51
C THR A 639 -14.62 -2.78 -8.39
N GLY A 640 -14.45 -3.40 -7.22
CA GLY A 640 -13.69 -2.90 -6.08
C GLY A 640 -12.46 -3.77 -5.83
N GLY A 641 -11.33 -3.12 -5.57
CA GLY A 641 -10.07 -3.74 -5.18
C GLY A 641 -9.08 -2.70 -4.67
N GLU A 642 -8.61 -2.86 -3.43
CA GLU A 642 -7.94 -1.80 -2.66
C GLU A 642 -6.42 -1.66 -2.84
N ASP A 643 -5.77 -2.43 -3.72
CA ASP A 643 -4.30 -2.51 -3.79
C ASP A 643 -3.69 -2.87 -2.41
N SER A 644 -4.27 -3.91 -1.77
CA SER A 644 -3.82 -4.33 -0.44
C SER A 644 -2.48 -5.02 -0.54
N ILE A 645 -1.46 -4.41 0.06
CA ILE A 645 -0.12 -4.97 0.12
C ILE A 645 0.14 -5.53 1.51
N SER A 646 -0.12 -6.83 1.68
CA SER A 646 -0.23 -7.44 3.01
C SER A 646 1.10 -7.67 3.73
N SER A 647 2.23 -7.68 3.02
CA SER A 647 3.56 -7.74 3.62
C SER A 647 4.05 -6.41 4.24
N LEU A 648 3.38 -5.30 3.96
CA LEU A 648 3.75 -3.99 4.49
C LEU A 648 3.09 -3.74 5.86
N HIS A 649 3.81 -3.07 6.75
CA HIS A 649 3.24 -2.64 8.03
C HIS A 649 2.11 -1.65 7.82
N ARG A 650 2.28 -0.68 6.91
CA ARG A 650 1.26 0.30 6.56
C ARG A 650 0.82 0.13 5.12
N SER A 651 -0.40 -0.35 4.93
CA SER A 651 -1.03 -0.47 3.62
C SER A 651 -2.55 -0.60 3.76
N LYS A 652 -3.26 -0.56 2.63
CA LYS A 652 -4.69 -0.83 2.60
C LYS A 652 -5.01 -2.19 3.18
N LEU A 653 -6.06 -2.26 4.00
CA LEU A 653 -6.55 -3.51 4.55
C LEU A 653 -7.21 -4.34 3.45
N LEU A 654 -6.90 -5.63 3.47
CA LEU A 654 -7.49 -6.62 2.59
C LEU A 654 -9.03 -6.57 2.71
N GLY A 655 -9.72 -6.47 1.59
CA GLY A 655 -11.18 -6.37 1.53
C GLY A 655 -11.78 -5.03 1.94
N SER A 656 -10.98 -3.96 2.01
CA SER A 656 -11.48 -2.61 2.28
C SER A 656 -12.32 -2.02 1.14
N VAL A 657 -12.11 -2.46 -0.11
CA VAL A 657 -13.02 -2.17 -1.24
C VAL A 657 -13.24 -3.44 -2.04
N ARG A 658 -14.48 -3.91 -2.09
CA ARG A 658 -14.80 -5.22 -2.66
C ARG A 658 -15.93 -5.18 -3.67
N THR A 659 -15.93 -6.19 -4.52
CA THR A 659 -16.99 -6.47 -5.50
C THR A 659 -17.84 -7.62 -4.97
N TYR A 660 -19.12 -7.39 -4.75
CA TYR A 660 -20.09 -8.46 -4.53
C TYR A 660 -20.67 -8.87 -5.88
N VAL A 661 -20.67 -10.16 -6.18
CA VAL A 661 -21.12 -10.71 -7.46
C VAL A 661 -22.20 -11.76 -7.23
N TYR A 662 -23.30 -11.64 -7.96
CA TYR A 662 -24.43 -12.57 -7.85
C TYR A 662 -24.22 -13.81 -8.74
N THR A 663 -23.83 -14.92 -8.12
CA THR A 663 -23.73 -16.23 -8.80
C THR A 663 -25.03 -17.04 -8.70
N GLY A 664 -25.93 -16.65 -7.80
CA GLY A 664 -27.22 -17.28 -7.59
C GLY A 664 -27.06 -18.74 -7.16
N SER A 665 -27.78 -19.65 -7.82
CA SER A 665 -27.74 -21.09 -7.50
C SER A 665 -26.43 -21.79 -7.87
N GLN A 666 -25.50 -21.13 -8.55
CA GLN A 666 -24.18 -21.70 -8.86
C GLN A 666 -23.25 -21.73 -7.64
N GLY A 667 -23.55 -20.96 -6.59
CA GLY A 667 -22.77 -20.93 -5.36
C GLY A 667 -21.39 -20.27 -5.51
N LEU A 668 -20.52 -20.49 -4.52
CA LEU A 668 -19.15 -19.99 -4.51
C LEU A 668 -18.27 -20.78 -5.49
N GLY A 669 -17.66 -20.07 -6.44
CA GLY A 669 -16.75 -20.66 -7.42
C GLY A 669 -16.13 -19.59 -8.33
N MET A 670 -14.82 -19.70 -8.60
CA MET A 670 -14.07 -18.72 -9.41
C MET A 670 -14.75 -18.46 -10.76
N HIS A 671 -15.07 -19.50 -11.53
CA HIS A 671 -15.67 -19.35 -12.87
C HIS A 671 -17.06 -18.71 -12.81
N ALA A 672 -17.91 -19.18 -11.89
CA ALA A 672 -19.25 -18.61 -11.69
C ALA A 672 -19.17 -17.12 -11.30
N TRP A 673 -18.21 -16.78 -10.44
CA TRP A 673 -17.95 -15.40 -10.02
C TRP A 673 -17.50 -14.53 -11.19
N PHE A 674 -16.44 -14.91 -11.91
CA PHE A 674 -15.94 -14.13 -13.05
C PHE A 674 -16.94 -14.02 -14.21
N ASP A 675 -17.71 -15.07 -14.48
CA ASP A 675 -18.74 -15.03 -15.52
C ASP A 675 -19.92 -14.13 -15.15
N ALA A 676 -20.34 -14.13 -13.88
CA ALA A 676 -21.36 -13.20 -13.39
C ALA A 676 -20.84 -11.76 -13.34
N MET A 677 -19.58 -11.56 -12.95
CA MET A 677 -18.91 -10.26 -12.97
C MET A 677 -18.88 -9.69 -14.38
N LYS A 678 -18.41 -10.43 -15.39
CA LYS A 678 -18.42 -9.99 -16.81
C LYS A 678 -19.82 -9.63 -17.33
N ARG A 679 -20.89 -10.21 -16.77
CA ARG A 679 -22.28 -9.86 -17.11
C ARG A 679 -22.77 -8.58 -16.42
N GLY A 680 -21.99 -7.99 -15.52
CA GLY A 680 -22.37 -6.82 -14.73
C GLY A 680 -23.25 -7.14 -13.51
N ARG A 681 -23.39 -8.41 -13.11
CA ARG A 681 -24.19 -8.83 -11.94
C ARG A 681 -23.43 -8.58 -10.64
N ALA A 682 -23.08 -7.32 -10.42
CA ALA A 682 -22.15 -6.94 -9.36
C ALA A 682 -22.48 -5.58 -8.74
N PHE A 683 -22.02 -5.36 -7.51
CA PHE A 683 -21.93 -4.03 -6.92
C PHE A 683 -20.58 -3.84 -6.21
N VAL A 684 -20.13 -2.58 -6.16
CA VAL A 684 -18.91 -2.18 -5.46
C VAL A 684 -19.29 -1.66 -4.08
N SER A 685 -18.51 -2.01 -3.07
CA SER A 685 -18.72 -1.57 -1.69
C SER A 685 -17.41 -1.40 -0.95
N SER A 686 -17.32 -0.32 -0.16
CA SER A 686 -16.31 -0.14 0.90
C SER A 686 -16.91 -0.19 2.31
N GLY A 687 -18.10 -0.77 2.44
CA GLY A 687 -18.82 -0.93 3.71
C GLY A 687 -20.32 -1.16 3.50
N PRO A 688 -21.04 -0.22 2.87
CA PRO A 688 -22.48 -0.35 2.67
C PRO A 688 -22.84 -1.47 1.71
N LEU A 689 -23.87 -2.24 2.04
CA LEU A 689 -24.39 -3.33 1.23
C LEU A 689 -25.65 -2.87 0.48
N LEU A 690 -25.74 -3.23 -0.79
CA LEU A 690 -26.82 -2.82 -1.68
C LEU A 690 -27.44 -4.04 -2.38
N GLU A 691 -28.75 -3.98 -2.59
CA GLU A 691 -29.44 -4.79 -3.58
C GLU A 691 -30.32 -3.87 -4.44
N PHE A 692 -30.38 -4.16 -5.73
CA PHE A 692 -31.15 -3.38 -6.70
C PHE A 692 -31.77 -4.32 -7.73
N SER A 693 -33.02 -4.04 -8.12
CA SER A 693 -33.76 -4.83 -9.08
C SER A 693 -34.80 -3.99 -9.82
N ALA A 694 -35.14 -4.41 -11.03
CA ALA A 694 -36.23 -3.88 -11.84
C ALA A 694 -37.14 -5.05 -12.24
N GLY A 695 -38.21 -5.28 -11.48
CA GLY A 695 -38.94 -6.54 -11.56
C GLY A 695 -38.06 -7.73 -11.15
N GLU A 696 -37.81 -8.67 -12.07
CA GLU A 696 -36.89 -9.80 -11.85
C GLU A 696 -35.46 -9.53 -12.36
N ALA A 697 -35.24 -8.40 -13.06
CA ALA A 697 -33.94 -8.05 -13.60
C ALA A 697 -33.00 -7.53 -12.51
N LEU A 698 -31.76 -8.00 -12.51
CA LEU A 698 -30.68 -7.58 -11.62
C LEU A 698 -29.67 -6.69 -12.36
N PRO A 699 -28.71 -6.03 -11.65
CA PRO A 699 -27.58 -5.38 -12.27
C PRO A 699 -26.96 -6.25 -13.38
N GLY A 700 -26.64 -5.66 -14.52
CA GLY A 700 -26.14 -6.35 -15.71
C GLY A 700 -27.22 -6.84 -16.67
N ASP A 701 -28.43 -7.14 -16.19
CA ASP A 701 -29.55 -7.57 -17.03
C ASP A 701 -30.16 -6.41 -17.83
N THR A 702 -30.93 -6.74 -18.86
CA THR A 702 -31.60 -5.77 -19.74
C THR A 702 -33.12 -5.95 -19.68
N VAL A 703 -33.82 -4.87 -19.37
CA VAL A 703 -35.28 -4.79 -19.39
C VAL A 703 -35.72 -4.23 -20.75
N SER A 704 -36.43 -5.04 -21.53
CA SER A 704 -36.99 -4.62 -22.82
C SER A 704 -38.35 -3.95 -22.65
N LEU A 705 -38.51 -2.78 -23.25
CA LEU A 705 -39.71 -1.94 -23.21
C LEU A 705 -40.23 -1.67 -24.63
N PRO A 706 -41.54 -1.41 -24.80
CA PRO A 706 -42.10 -0.99 -26.08
C PRO A 706 -41.46 0.31 -26.60
N ALA A 707 -41.58 0.60 -27.90
CA ALA A 707 -40.97 1.78 -28.53
C ALA A 707 -41.44 3.14 -27.96
N GLY A 708 -42.53 3.18 -27.19
CA GLY A 708 -43.01 4.38 -26.49
C GLY A 708 -42.51 4.50 -25.05
N GLY A 709 -41.60 3.64 -24.61
CA GLY A 709 -41.16 3.56 -23.22
C GLY A 709 -42.15 2.81 -22.32
N GLY A 710 -41.96 2.94 -21.00
CA GLY A 710 -42.88 2.39 -20.01
C GLY A 710 -42.46 2.61 -18.56
N ASP A 711 -43.42 2.38 -17.65
CA ASP A 711 -43.18 2.39 -16.21
C ASP A 711 -42.50 1.11 -15.74
N VAL A 712 -41.44 1.26 -14.95
CA VAL A 712 -40.73 0.16 -14.31
C VAL A 712 -40.75 0.33 -12.80
N SER A 713 -41.05 -0.75 -12.07
CA SER A 713 -40.91 -0.81 -10.62
C SER A 713 -39.48 -1.18 -10.25
N LEU A 714 -38.81 -0.25 -9.57
CA LEU A 714 -37.49 -0.41 -9.01
C LEU A 714 -37.61 -0.78 -7.53
N LYS A 715 -36.90 -1.84 -7.14
CA LYS A 715 -36.83 -2.30 -5.75
C LYS A 715 -35.41 -2.51 -5.32
N GLY A 716 -35.15 -2.38 -4.03
CA GLY A 716 -33.83 -2.61 -3.49
C GLY A 716 -33.77 -2.34 -2.01
N TRP A 717 -32.58 -2.48 -1.43
CA TRP A 717 -32.33 -2.10 -0.06
C TRP A 717 -30.87 -1.71 0.15
N LEU A 718 -30.64 -0.96 1.21
CA LEU A 718 -29.34 -0.55 1.70
C LEU A 718 -29.19 -1.01 3.16
N ARG A 719 -28.05 -1.56 3.53
CA ARG A 719 -27.65 -1.85 4.93
C ARG A 719 -26.20 -1.46 5.15
N SER A 720 -25.85 -0.91 6.31
CA SER A 720 -24.49 -0.46 6.61
C SER A 720 -24.16 -0.61 8.09
N VAL A 721 -22.88 -0.79 8.39
CA VAL A 721 -22.33 -0.77 9.75
C VAL A 721 -21.90 0.63 10.20
N THR A 722 -21.85 1.59 9.28
CA THR A 722 -21.61 3.01 9.53
C THR A 722 -22.77 3.87 9.01
N GLU A 723 -22.90 5.09 9.53
CA GLU A 723 -23.88 6.06 9.05
C GLU A 723 -23.56 6.58 7.63
N LEU A 724 -24.60 6.87 6.85
CA LEU A 724 -24.53 7.35 5.47
C LEU A 724 -25.40 8.60 5.27
N GLU A 725 -25.14 9.36 4.21
CA GLU A 725 -25.87 10.60 3.92
C GLU A 725 -27.18 10.35 3.18
N SER A 726 -27.12 9.55 2.11
CA SER A 726 -28.26 9.34 1.20
C SER A 726 -28.09 8.11 0.32
N LEU A 727 -29.21 7.63 -0.23
CA LEU A 727 -29.25 6.72 -1.37
C LEU A 727 -29.67 7.51 -2.62
N MET A 728 -28.96 7.36 -3.72
CA MET A 728 -29.21 8.07 -4.98
C MET A 728 -29.55 7.07 -6.08
N LEU A 729 -30.60 7.37 -6.85
CA LEU A 729 -30.88 6.71 -8.12
C LEU A 729 -30.28 7.56 -9.24
N ILE A 730 -29.35 6.98 -10.00
CA ILE A 730 -28.68 7.65 -11.12
C ILE A 730 -29.03 6.91 -12.39
N CYS A 731 -29.46 7.64 -13.42
CA CYS A 731 -29.74 7.10 -14.75
C CYS A 731 -29.01 7.90 -15.82
N ASN A 732 -28.29 7.21 -16.71
CA ASN A 732 -27.52 7.82 -17.81
C ASN A 732 -26.56 8.94 -17.36
N GLY A 733 -26.01 8.82 -16.14
CA GLY A 733 -25.12 9.79 -15.50
C GLY A 733 -25.81 10.97 -14.83
N GLN A 734 -27.14 11.00 -14.77
CA GLN A 734 -27.91 12.04 -14.10
C GLN A 734 -28.58 11.50 -12.84
N GLU A 735 -28.52 12.24 -11.75
CA GLU A 735 -29.28 11.94 -10.52
C GLU A 735 -30.77 12.18 -10.77
N ILE A 736 -31.57 11.12 -10.67
CA ILE A 736 -33.02 11.17 -10.86
C ILE A 736 -33.74 11.41 -9.55
N GLU A 737 -33.27 10.76 -8.48
CA GLU A 737 -33.89 10.85 -7.16
C GLU A 737 -32.84 10.68 -6.06
N ARG A 738 -33.04 11.38 -4.93
CA ARG A 738 -32.23 11.27 -3.73
C ARG A 738 -33.11 10.94 -2.53
N PHE A 739 -32.89 9.77 -1.97
CA PHE A 739 -33.63 9.27 -0.83
C PHE A 739 -32.89 9.62 0.47
N SER A 740 -33.54 10.41 1.32
CA SER A 740 -33.06 10.69 2.68
C SER A 740 -33.14 9.43 3.55
N LEU A 741 -32.05 9.13 4.24
CA LEU A 741 -32.01 8.00 5.17
C LEU A 741 -32.69 8.38 6.50
N GLY A 742 -33.24 7.37 7.19
CA GLY A 742 -33.91 7.57 8.48
C GLY A 742 -32.94 7.96 9.60
N ARG A 743 -33.45 8.08 10.84
CA ARG A 743 -32.73 8.60 12.04
C ARG A 743 -31.36 8.00 12.34
N ASN A 744 -31.01 6.83 11.81
CA ASN A 744 -29.73 6.16 12.06
C ASN A 744 -28.83 6.08 10.82
N GLY A 745 -29.29 6.53 9.64
CA GLY A 745 -28.51 6.53 8.39
C GLY A 745 -27.95 5.17 7.93
N MET A 746 -28.37 4.05 8.52
CA MET A 746 -27.74 2.73 8.32
C MET A 746 -28.59 1.76 7.48
N SER A 747 -29.85 2.11 7.18
CA SER A 747 -30.75 1.23 6.43
C SER A 747 -31.77 2.00 5.60
N TYR A 748 -32.10 1.47 4.43
CA TYR A 748 -33.20 1.94 3.59
C TYR A 748 -33.80 0.78 2.80
N ASP A 749 -35.11 0.79 2.59
CA ASP A 749 -35.81 -0.13 1.69
C ASP A 749 -36.46 0.69 0.57
N LEU A 750 -36.09 0.38 -0.67
CA LEU A 750 -36.49 1.12 -1.86
C LEU A 750 -37.69 0.44 -2.52
N ASP A 751 -38.73 1.23 -2.78
CA ASP A 751 -39.82 0.93 -3.71
C ASP A 751 -40.13 2.21 -4.48
N TYR A 752 -39.72 2.26 -5.76
CA TYR A 752 -39.81 3.44 -6.60
C TYR A 752 -40.33 3.07 -7.99
N ARG A 753 -41.11 3.97 -8.60
CA ARG A 753 -41.57 3.81 -9.98
C ARG A 753 -40.84 4.79 -10.87
N LEU A 754 -40.17 4.28 -11.89
CA LEU A 754 -39.43 5.06 -12.88
C LEU A 754 -40.13 4.96 -14.22
N GLU A 755 -40.42 6.10 -14.83
CA GLU A 755 -40.82 6.18 -16.23
C GLU A 755 -39.58 6.17 -17.12
N VAL A 756 -39.47 5.19 -18.01
CA VAL A 756 -38.34 5.03 -18.91
C VAL A 756 -38.78 5.34 -20.35
N GLU A 757 -38.34 6.48 -20.86
CA GLU A 757 -38.73 6.98 -22.20
C GLU A 757 -37.75 6.59 -23.31
N ARG A 758 -36.50 6.28 -22.97
CA ARG A 758 -35.42 5.98 -23.94
C ARG A 758 -34.49 4.90 -23.42
N SER A 759 -33.80 4.22 -24.35
CA SER A 759 -32.76 3.25 -23.99
C SER A 759 -31.66 3.89 -23.16
N GLY A 760 -31.18 3.17 -22.15
CA GLY A 760 -30.22 3.69 -21.20
C GLY A 760 -29.93 2.72 -20.07
N TRP A 761 -29.52 3.26 -18.94
CA TRP A 761 -29.23 2.49 -17.75
C TRP A 761 -29.53 3.28 -16.48
N CYS A 762 -29.77 2.55 -15.38
CA CYS A 762 -29.85 3.11 -14.05
C CYS A 762 -29.08 2.26 -13.03
N HIS A 763 -28.53 2.88 -12.01
CA HIS A 763 -27.90 2.20 -10.88
C HIS A 763 -28.12 2.96 -9.57
N LEU A 764 -27.90 2.29 -8.44
CA LEU A 764 -27.94 2.92 -7.12
C LEU A 764 -26.55 3.30 -6.65
N ARG A 765 -26.44 4.40 -5.92
CA ARG A 765 -25.21 4.87 -5.28
C ARG A 765 -25.49 5.43 -3.88
N THR A 766 -24.58 5.21 -2.95
CA THR A 766 -24.63 5.80 -1.61
C THR A 766 -23.23 6.20 -1.16
N GLU A 767 -23.17 7.24 -0.33
CA GLU A 767 -21.93 7.80 0.21
C GLU A 767 -22.16 8.15 1.68
N GLY A 768 -21.13 7.94 2.50
CA GLY A 768 -21.03 8.46 3.85
C GLY A 768 -20.07 9.64 3.94
N VAL A 769 -19.76 10.03 5.18
CA VAL A 769 -18.84 11.14 5.48
C VAL A 769 -17.56 10.63 6.15
N PRO A 770 -16.42 11.32 5.98
CA PRO A 770 -15.14 10.87 6.55
C PRO A 770 -15.16 10.65 8.06
N GLU A 771 -15.94 11.43 8.80
CA GLU A 771 -16.03 11.38 10.26
C GLU A 771 -16.63 10.07 10.77
N HIS A 772 -17.45 9.40 9.95
CA HIS A 772 -18.16 8.18 10.31
C HIS A 772 -17.56 6.93 9.67
N ARG A 773 -16.37 7.02 9.07
CA ARG A 773 -15.73 5.89 8.37
C ARG A 773 -15.40 4.72 9.28
N PHE A 774 -15.02 4.97 10.55
CA PHE A 774 -14.44 3.94 11.41
C PHE A 774 -15.47 2.82 11.66
N PRO A 775 -15.09 1.53 11.55
CA PRO A 775 -13.73 0.98 11.47
C PRO A 775 -13.21 0.68 10.04
N LEU A 776 -13.74 1.34 9.01
CA LEU A 776 -13.43 1.05 7.61
C LEU A 776 -12.19 1.82 7.11
N ASP A 777 -11.35 1.16 6.32
CA ASP A 777 -10.09 1.71 5.76
C ASP A 777 -10.29 2.45 4.43
N VAL A 778 -11.16 3.46 4.44
CA VAL A 778 -11.50 4.29 3.27
C VAL A 778 -11.63 5.75 3.67
N ALA A 779 -11.49 6.66 2.70
CA ALA A 779 -11.63 8.10 2.98
C ALA A 779 -13.03 8.45 3.50
N TYR A 780 -14.04 7.83 2.90
CA TYR A 780 -15.45 7.82 3.29
C TYR A 780 -16.06 6.53 2.75
N THR A 781 -17.20 6.11 3.29
CA THR A 781 -17.87 4.90 2.79
C THR A 781 -18.58 5.18 1.48
N GLN A 782 -18.52 4.23 0.55
CA GLN A 782 -19.15 4.33 -0.75
C GLN A 782 -19.62 2.95 -1.19
N ALA A 783 -20.81 2.87 -1.75
CA ALA A 783 -21.25 1.69 -2.46
C ALA A 783 -22.12 2.09 -3.65
N PHE A 784 -22.07 1.29 -4.71
CA PHE A 784 -22.92 1.49 -5.87
C PHE A 784 -23.07 0.19 -6.67
N THR A 785 -24.22 0.01 -7.28
CA THR A 785 -24.46 -1.14 -8.15
C THR A 785 -23.89 -0.90 -9.54
N ASN A 786 -23.59 -1.98 -10.26
CA ASN A 786 -23.56 -1.93 -11.71
C ASN A 786 -24.98 -1.63 -12.26
N PRO A 787 -25.10 -1.20 -13.52
CA PRO A 787 -26.37 -0.74 -14.06
C PRO A 787 -27.34 -1.88 -14.35
N ILE A 788 -28.63 -1.62 -14.14
CA ILE A 788 -29.69 -2.31 -14.88
C ILE A 788 -29.88 -1.54 -16.20
N TRP A 789 -29.88 -2.27 -17.31
CA TRP A 789 -30.01 -1.70 -18.64
C TRP A 789 -31.48 -1.67 -19.06
N PHE A 790 -31.88 -0.63 -19.79
CA PHE A 790 -33.20 -0.48 -20.38
C PHE A 790 -33.07 -0.35 -21.89
N GLN A 791 -33.86 -1.12 -22.62
CA GLN A 791 -33.93 -1.06 -24.07
C GLN A 791 -35.36 -0.70 -24.49
N VAL A 792 -35.54 0.48 -25.07
CA VAL A 792 -36.82 0.99 -25.58
C VAL A 792 -36.90 0.74 -27.08
N GLY A 793 -37.79 -0.17 -27.49
CA GLY A 793 -37.84 -0.63 -28.88
C GLY A 793 -36.50 -1.21 -29.35
N ASP A 794 -36.07 -0.85 -30.56
CA ASP A 794 -34.77 -1.22 -31.14
C ASP A 794 -33.72 -0.10 -30.99
N GLU A 795 -33.98 0.91 -30.15
CA GLU A 795 -33.08 2.05 -30.00
C GLU A 795 -31.81 1.66 -29.24
N PRO A 796 -30.61 1.91 -29.79
CA PRO A 796 -29.36 1.72 -29.05
C PRO A 796 -29.18 2.82 -28.00
N ILE A 797 -28.39 2.52 -26.98
CA ILE A 797 -27.94 3.54 -26.02
C ILE A 797 -26.97 4.47 -26.75
N ARG A 798 -27.36 5.74 -26.90
CA ARG A 798 -26.56 6.76 -27.56
C ARG A 798 -26.59 8.06 -26.78
N ASN A 799 -25.41 8.64 -26.58
CA ASN A 799 -25.25 9.95 -26.00
C ASN A 799 -24.11 10.69 -26.72
N PRO A 800 -24.43 11.68 -27.58
CA PRO A 800 -23.42 12.41 -28.35
C PRO A 800 -22.37 13.12 -27.50
N GLU A 801 -22.73 13.59 -26.30
CA GLU A 801 -21.79 14.24 -25.38
C GLU A 801 -20.76 13.25 -24.83
N SER A 802 -21.21 12.05 -24.46
CA SER A 802 -20.34 10.95 -23.99
C SER A 802 -19.48 10.39 -25.11
N ALA A 803 -20.00 10.30 -26.33
CA ALA A 803 -19.20 9.96 -27.52
C ALA A 803 -18.11 11.01 -27.77
N SER A 804 -18.45 12.30 -27.67
CA SER A 804 -17.48 13.41 -27.77
C SER A 804 -16.44 13.36 -26.65
N TYR A 805 -16.84 12.96 -25.43
CA TYR A 805 -15.93 12.75 -24.31
C TYR A 805 -14.88 11.69 -24.64
N GLY A 806 -15.30 10.52 -25.15
CA GLY A 806 -14.39 9.45 -25.57
C GLY A 806 -13.40 9.89 -26.65
N LEU A 807 -13.83 10.69 -27.63
CA LEU A 807 -12.93 11.24 -28.65
C LEU A 807 -11.89 12.21 -28.06
N ARG A 808 -12.31 13.16 -27.23
CA ARG A 808 -11.39 14.09 -26.54
C ARG A 808 -10.38 13.34 -25.67
N TRP A 809 -10.82 12.26 -25.03
CA TRP A 809 -9.94 11.39 -24.26
C TRP A 809 -8.84 10.77 -25.11
N ILE A 810 -9.22 10.17 -26.25
CA ILE A 810 -8.25 9.54 -27.17
C ILE A 810 -7.30 10.59 -27.77
N ASP A 811 -7.80 11.76 -28.13
CA ASP A 811 -6.97 12.86 -28.63
C ASP A 811 -5.93 13.28 -27.58
N ARG A 812 -6.35 13.45 -26.32
CA ARG A 812 -5.44 13.76 -25.22
C ARG A 812 -4.43 12.64 -24.96
N LEU A 813 -4.85 11.38 -25.04
CA LEU A 813 -3.95 10.22 -24.86
C LEU A 813 -2.89 10.21 -25.97
N GLN A 814 -3.29 10.48 -27.20
CA GLN A 814 -2.39 10.54 -28.33
C GLN A 814 -1.40 11.70 -28.20
N GLU A 815 -1.83 12.90 -27.79
CA GLU A 815 -0.92 14.02 -27.49
C GLU A 815 0.18 13.62 -26.48
N LEU A 816 -0.20 12.90 -25.41
CA LEU A 816 0.75 12.41 -24.41
C LEU A 816 1.71 11.36 -24.99
N ALA A 817 1.21 10.48 -25.87
CA ALA A 817 2.01 9.43 -26.51
C ALA A 817 2.97 10.01 -27.57
N GLU A 818 2.57 11.06 -28.28
CA GLU A 818 3.41 11.80 -29.23
C GLU A 818 4.57 12.52 -28.54
N ALA A 819 4.38 12.96 -27.30
CA ALA A 819 5.42 13.57 -26.49
C ALA A 819 6.43 12.57 -25.91
N TRP A 820 6.16 11.25 -26.01
CA TRP A 820 7.08 10.22 -25.53
C TRP A 820 8.28 10.06 -26.49
N PRO A 821 9.53 10.22 -26.01
CA PRO A 821 10.69 10.24 -26.90
C PRO A 821 11.19 8.84 -27.30
N ASP A 822 10.94 7.81 -26.49
CA ASP A 822 11.67 6.55 -26.54
C ASP A 822 10.91 5.43 -27.29
N TRP A 823 10.27 5.76 -28.41
CA TRP A 823 9.72 4.76 -29.32
C TRP A 823 10.83 4.02 -30.07
N ARG A 824 10.77 2.68 -30.16
CA ARG A 824 11.82 1.90 -30.85
C ARG A 824 11.73 1.96 -32.37
N SER A 825 10.53 2.12 -32.91
CA SER A 825 10.32 2.24 -34.36
C SER A 825 9.00 2.92 -34.69
N GLU A 826 8.90 3.49 -35.89
CA GLU A 826 7.65 4.05 -36.39
C GLU A 826 6.56 2.97 -36.50
N ALA A 827 6.92 1.71 -36.79
CA ALA A 827 5.96 0.62 -36.88
C ALA A 827 5.25 0.31 -35.55
N GLU A 828 5.96 0.41 -34.42
CA GLU A 828 5.36 0.27 -33.09
C GLU A 828 4.38 1.41 -32.79
N LYS A 829 4.78 2.63 -33.17
CA LYS A 829 3.97 3.82 -33.00
C LYS A 829 2.71 3.76 -33.86
N ASP A 830 2.84 3.42 -35.13
CA ASP A 830 1.74 3.21 -36.08
C ASP A 830 0.77 2.13 -35.57
N HIS A 831 1.28 1.04 -34.99
CA HIS A 831 0.46 -0.02 -34.41
C HIS A 831 -0.40 0.49 -33.24
N VAL A 832 0.21 1.21 -32.29
CA VAL A 832 -0.52 1.80 -31.16
C VAL A 832 -1.53 2.84 -31.64
N TYR A 833 -1.17 3.70 -32.59
CA TYR A 833 -2.10 4.71 -33.12
C TYR A 833 -3.23 4.09 -33.93
N GLY A 834 -2.99 2.95 -34.59
CA GLY A 834 -4.05 2.16 -35.21
C GLY A 834 -5.10 1.68 -34.19
N GLN A 835 -4.70 1.34 -32.96
CA GLN A 835 -5.66 1.01 -31.88
C GLN A 835 -6.46 2.25 -31.47
N PHE A 836 -5.83 3.42 -31.38
CA PHE A 836 -6.51 4.67 -31.06
C PHE A 836 -7.55 5.03 -32.13
N ASP A 837 -7.20 4.89 -33.41
CA ASP A 837 -8.11 5.17 -34.52
C ASP A 837 -9.27 4.17 -34.58
N ALA A 838 -9.02 2.88 -34.33
CA ALA A 838 -10.08 1.88 -34.22
C ALA A 838 -11.07 2.22 -33.08
N ALA A 839 -10.58 2.69 -31.93
CA ALA A 839 -11.44 3.14 -30.84
C ALA A 839 -12.23 4.41 -31.21
N ARG A 840 -11.64 5.36 -31.95
CA ARG A 840 -12.36 6.55 -32.44
C ARG A 840 -13.56 6.19 -33.31
N GLU A 841 -13.45 5.16 -34.15
CA GLU A 841 -14.57 4.74 -35.01
C GLU A 841 -15.79 4.26 -34.19
N VAL A 842 -15.56 3.59 -33.06
CA VAL A 842 -16.63 3.18 -32.14
C VAL A 842 -17.38 4.40 -31.59
N TYR A 843 -16.65 5.42 -31.12
CA TYR A 843 -17.28 6.64 -30.60
C TYR A 843 -17.93 7.49 -31.71
N ARG A 844 -17.33 7.57 -32.90
CA ARG A 844 -17.90 8.29 -34.05
C ARG A 844 -19.22 7.69 -34.52
N ALA A 845 -19.37 6.36 -34.45
CA ALA A 845 -20.63 5.68 -34.78
C ALA A 845 -21.80 6.14 -33.89
N ASN A 846 -21.52 6.62 -32.68
CA ASN A 846 -22.52 7.16 -31.75
C ASN A 846 -22.77 8.67 -31.89
N LEU A 847 -22.02 9.38 -32.73
CA LEU A 847 -22.25 10.79 -33.06
C LEU A 847 -23.21 10.98 -34.25
N GLY A 848 -23.38 9.96 -35.09
CA GLY A 848 -24.12 10.05 -36.35
C GLY A 848 -25.16 8.95 -36.55
N GLN A 849 -26.42 9.27 -36.24
CA GLN A 849 -27.64 9.06 -37.04
C GLN A 849 -28.84 9.50 -36.22
#